data_AF-A0A9P5BT70-F1
#
_entry.id   AF-A0A9P5BT70-F1
#
_cell.length_a   1.000
_cell.length_b   1.000
_cell.length_c   1.000
_cell.angle_alpha   90.00
_cell.angle_beta   90.00
_cell.angle_gamma   90.00
#
_symmetry.space_group_name_H-M   'P 1'
#
loop_
_entity.id
_entity.type
_entity.pdbx_description
1 polymer ?
#
loop_
_entity_poly.entity_id
_entity_poly.type
_entity_poly.pdbx_seq_one_letter_code
_entity_poly.pdbx_strand_id
1 'polypeptide(L)'
;MAPSSVQDLFDAEPMTATKVQNGSVAAVSHHKGDFEIFRRLVPLAFDGKITHLNAGFMPPSNLIVDEAIRRFCSESLHHPSPKACWRQDVEAVRQLLARYINTDPSLIAFVRDTTEGLGSFIHGLKFEPGDNVIILDCEHPNQAFGWMALRPLGLEVRLVPTDPERPAAANAKTFAPYVDDRTKAIGLSSIMFHSGQWNDIADVCSVYRVMGIHVLADLTQQVGFADVDIQALGVSAAAFSLHKGLNTPTGFAALYVDSAVIEELDPTPPLVGYGGVASVSDSEDFMIPEGPIVFHQTARRYEHANMSFISAVAARAFLQFYLENCVTSKTACEYREVDRKRVPVSHEYVASLESRLSWFESFVKNLRAASPEQREEMLKSTALDDKSPRSETQAPGEYITQLGIHAGNQANLELGLEGSLVYHGATSIFRAEAEHGQKDVTDLVGQGYYDGVESNFESVMEHFGIGMHDEVVMKSLTQFFRWQYPHFMFIYREAFLRDHFGDRKNGKYWSSALLLSICALGALVSLDTKESSDQFFLAAESIIMVTGLTRPSIATVQAFLCLAFYEIGRGNLSKGWGYSGIAFRMAQDLGFQKDPKDWVQHDSSLATPEDVEIRRRIYWGCYISDKLISLILGRPVYLVYDEAEVQPMETLPEPPEMVSWRPVGFGDEDTQSTKATSMIPYLHEQIRLSRIIERMMTTLFSPRSHLDDISRRLCFDNLNLELNRWRESLPDFAKWLKWGPSSKPIPGVFALHLLFHSARIALNYDQAIATRGSESEERSRVYCSTSATDVTSLLRTYRTQYGLQHAPLVFVYGAVQACRSAKSFGIAEELQYLNQTLGELSSIWGLSREVLRRLG
;
A
#
# COMPACT_ATOMS: atom_id res chain seq x y z
N MET A 1 -18.02 4.37 11.62
CA MET A 1 -16.91 3.91 10.75
C MET A 1 -15.94 3.11 11.58
N ALA A 2 -15.43 2.00 11.03
CA ALA A 2 -14.36 1.24 11.67
C ALA A 2 -13.16 2.18 11.81
N PRO A 3 -12.55 2.28 12.99
CA PRO A 3 -11.32 3.03 13.10
C PRO A 3 -10.24 2.37 12.25
N SER A 4 -9.31 3.17 11.76
CA SER A 4 -8.21 2.68 10.91
C SER A 4 -6.86 2.74 11.63
N SER A 5 -6.87 2.97 12.95
CA SER A 5 -5.73 2.88 13.86
C SER A 5 -6.20 2.78 15.31
N VAL A 6 -5.33 2.29 16.18
CA VAL A 6 -5.54 2.17 17.64
C VAL A 6 -5.89 3.51 18.30
N GLN A 7 -5.54 4.64 17.66
CA GLN A 7 -5.76 6.00 18.15
C GLN A 7 -7.25 6.43 18.18
N ASP A 8 -8.09 5.87 17.31
CA ASP A 8 -9.50 6.25 17.15
C ASP A 8 -10.45 5.70 18.25
N LEU A 9 -9.91 4.91 19.20
CA LEU A 9 -10.67 4.21 20.25
C LEU A 9 -10.77 4.99 21.56
N PHE A 10 -9.90 5.98 21.76
CA PHE A 10 -9.80 6.76 23.00
C PHE A 10 -10.60 8.08 22.97
N ASP A 11 -11.31 8.38 21.88
CA ASP A 11 -11.97 9.67 21.62
C ASP A 11 -13.50 9.68 21.92
N ALA A 12 -14.06 8.69 22.63
CA ALA A 12 -15.47 8.68 23.04
C ALA A 12 -15.66 9.26 24.46
N GLU A 13 -16.64 10.17 24.63
CA GLU A 13 -16.88 10.91 25.89
C GLU A 13 -17.02 10.02 27.14
N PRO A 14 -16.54 10.50 28.32
CA PRO A 14 -16.60 9.74 29.56
C PRO A 14 -18.02 9.73 30.15
N MET A 15 -18.62 8.55 30.31
CA MET A 15 -19.84 8.41 31.10
C MET A 15 -19.52 8.40 32.60
N THR A 16 -20.25 9.24 33.32
CA THR A 16 -20.16 9.52 34.75
C THR A 16 -20.26 8.27 35.63
N ALA A 17 -19.25 8.05 36.46
CA ALA A 17 -19.25 7.01 37.49
C ALA A 17 -20.29 7.32 38.58
N THR A 18 -21.34 6.49 38.66
CA THR A 18 -22.31 6.55 39.77
C THR A 18 -21.83 5.61 40.88
N LYS A 19 -21.56 6.17 42.07
CA LYS A 19 -21.20 5.41 43.28
C LYS A 19 -22.36 4.49 43.69
N VAL A 20 -22.07 3.20 43.92
CA VAL A 20 -22.95 2.33 44.72
C VAL A 20 -22.16 1.75 45.90
N GLN A 21 -22.69 1.99 47.09
CA GLN A 21 -22.24 1.47 48.38
C GLN A 21 -22.74 0.03 48.59
N ASN A 22 -21.90 -0.74 49.30
CA ASN A 22 -22.18 -1.90 50.14
C ASN A 22 -22.92 -3.11 49.54
N GLY A 23 -22.16 -4.19 49.36
CA GLY A 23 -22.48 -5.49 49.98
C GLY A 23 -23.59 -6.34 49.36
N SER A 24 -23.43 -6.79 48.11
CA SER A 24 -23.87 -8.12 47.67
C SER A 24 -23.20 -8.47 46.34
N VAL A 25 -22.83 -9.74 46.15
CA VAL A 25 -22.27 -10.26 44.90
C VAL A 25 -23.40 -10.30 43.87
N ALA A 26 -23.58 -9.20 43.13
CA ALA A 26 -24.47 -9.13 41.98
C ALA A 26 -23.63 -9.18 40.70
N ALA A 27 -24.07 -10.00 39.74
CA ALA A 27 -23.46 -10.17 38.43
C ALA A 27 -23.11 -8.82 37.80
N VAL A 28 -21.85 -8.68 37.37
CA VAL A 28 -21.38 -7.52 36.62
C VAL A 28 -22.19 -7.48 35.32
N SER A 29 -23.15 -6.56 35.23
CA SER A 29 -23.89 -6.31 34.01
C SER A 29 -22.95 -5.57 33.04
N HIS A 30 -22.27 -6.31 32.17
CA HIS A 30 -21.48 -5.71 31.10
C HIS A 30 -22.40 -4.94 30.16
N HIS A 31 -22.23 -3.62 30.09
CA HIS A 31 -23.00 -2.78 29.19
C HIS A 31 -22.55 -3.07 27.76
N LYS A 32 -23.50 -3.19 26.82
CA LYS A 32 -23.25 -3.38 25.37
C LYS A 32 -22.19 -2.43 24.77
N GLY A 33 -21.95 -1.27 25.40
CA GLY A 33 -20.95 -0.29 24.95
C GLY A 33 -19.49 -0.72 25.12
N ASP A 34 -19.18 -1.63 26.05
CA ASP A 34 -17.79 -1.96 26.41
C ASP A 34 -17.07 -2.77 25.32
N PHE A 35 -17.80 -3.59 24.57
CA PHE A 35 -17.23 -4.43 23.51
C PHE A 35 -17.13 -3.75 22.16
N GLU A 36 -17.89 -2.68 21.91
CA GLU A 36 -17.89 -1.97 20.62
C GLU A 36 -16.52 -1.36 20.28
N ILE A 37 -15.80 -0.90 21.31
CA ILE A 37 -14.42 -0.41 21.21
C ILE A 37 -13.49 -1.54 20.72
N PHE A 38 -13.63 -2.75 21.24
CA PHE A 38 -12.81 -3.87 20.76
C PHE A 38 -13.25 -4.39 19.39
N ARG A 39 -14.56 -4.39 19.07
CA ARG A 39 -15.05 -4.77 17.74
C ARG A 39 -14.49 -3.88 16.65
N ARG A 40 -14.33 -2.60 16.95
CA ARG A 40 -13.70 -1.60 16.08
C ARG A 40 -12.25 -1.92 15.70
N LEU A 41 -11.48 -2.60 16.55
CA LEU A 41 -10.13 -3.09 16.22
C LEU A 41 -10.13 -4.22 15.18
N VAL A 42 -11.28 -4.81 14.90
CA VAL A 42 -11.46 -5.97 14.02
C VAL A 42 -12.37 -5.56 12.86
N PRO A 43 -11.81 -5.00 11.76
CA PRO A 43 -12.61 -4.44 10.66
C PRO A 43 -13.66 -5.42 10.11
N LEU A 44 -13.34 -6.72 10.07
CA LEU A 44 -14.25 -7.77 9.59
C LEU A 44 -15.51 -7.92 10.45
N ALA A 45 -15.42 -7.66 11.76
CA ALA A 45 -16.50 -7.88 12.72
C ALA A 45 -17.23 -6.58 13.13
N PHE A 46 -16.73 -5.43 12.69
CA PHE A 46 -17.24 -4.12 13.09
C PHE A 46 -18.48 -3.67 12.31
N ASP A 47 -18.52 -3.89 11.00
CA ASP A 47 -19.55 -3.27 10.14
C ASP A 47 -20.93 -3.95 10.20
N GLY A 48 -21.08 -4.97 11.04
CA GLY A 48 -22.32 -5.72 11.25
C GLY A 48 -22.74 -6.62 10.09
N LYS A 49 -21.98 -6.66 8.97
CA LYS A 49 -22.33 -7.48 7.80
C LYS A 49 -21.92 -8.94 7.96
N ILE A 50 -20.90 -9.20 8.78
CA ILE A 50 -20.38 -10.55 9.04
C ILE A 50 -20.48 -10.84 10.54
N THR A 51 -21.17 -11.93 10.86
CA THR A 51 -21.14 -12.52 12.21
C THR A 51 -20.14 -13.66 12.20
N HIS A 52 -18.89 -13.39 12.58
CA HIS A 52 -17.83 -14.41 12.62
C HIS A 52 -17.94 -15.27 13.89
N LEU A 53 -18.45 -16.50 13.74
CA LEU A 53 -18.62 -17.45 14.84
C LEU A 53 -17.58 -18.59 14.82
N ASN A 54 -16.43 -18.37 14.16
CA ASN A 54 -15.39 -19.39 13.99
C ASN A 54 -14.03 -18.98 14.61
N ALA A 55 -14.04 -18.16 15.66
CA ALA A 55 -12.83 -17.64 16.31
C ALA A 55 -11.97 -18.74 16.96
N GLY A 56 -12.59 -19.83 17.44
CA GLY A 56 -11.87 -20.99 18.00
C GLY A 56 -11.06 -21.80 16.96
N PHE A 57 -11.34 -21.63 15.67
CA PHE A 57 -10.49 -22.13 14.58
C PHE A 57 -9.48 -21.08 14.16
N MET A 58 -9.98 -19.91 13.71
CA MET A 58 -9.16 -18.78 13.27
C MET A 58 -9.91 -17.47 13.55
N PRO A 59 -9.44 -16.64 14.49
CA PRO A 59 -10.02 -15.33 14.71
C PRO A 59 -9.62 -14.38 13.58
N PRO A 60 -10.48 -13.41 13.23
CA PRO A 60 -10.12 -12.35 12.29
C PRO A 60 -8.94 -11.55 12.84
N SER A 61 -8.05 -11.12 11.95
CA SER A 61 -6.95 -10.23 12.34
C SER A 61 -7.47 -8.89 12.86
N ASN A 62 -6.66 -8.21 13.67
CA ASN A 62 -6.96 -6.91 14.23
C ASN A 62 -5.89 -5.86 13.86
N LEU A 63 -6.25 -4.59 14.01
CA LEU A 63 -5.41 -3.46 13.58
C LEU A 63 -4.09 -3.33 14.37
N ILE A 64 -4.02 -3.85 15.60
CA ILE A 64 -2.76 -3.85 16.39
C ILE A 64 -1.76 -4.80 15.75
N VAL A 65 -2.23 -5.99 15.36
CA VAL A 65 -1.40 -7.02 14.72
C VAL A 65 -1.00 -6.60 13.30
N ASP A 66 -1.93 -6.02 12.52
CA ASP A 66 -1.64 -5.50 11.18
C ASP A 66 -0.53 -4.44 11.20
N GLU A 67 -0.62 -3.46 12.12
CA GLU A 67 0.41 -2.41 12.24
C GLU A 67 1.78 -2.99 12.62
N ALA A 68 1.80 -3.94 13.56
CA ALA A 68 3.04 -4.61 13.98
C ALA A 68 3.71 -5.37 12.81
N ILE A 69 2.92 -6.04 11.97
CA ILE A 69 3.40 -6.73 10.78
C ILE A 69 3.95 -5.74 9.74
N ARG A 70 3.24 -4.63 9.49
CA ARG A 70 3.73 -3.58 8.57
C ARG A 70 5.04 -2.97 9.05
N ARG A 71 5.17 -2.74 10.36
CA ARG A 71 6.43 -2.30 10.97
C ARG A 71 7.55 -3.30 10.72
N PHE A 72 7.33 -4.60 10.94
CA PHE A 72 8.32 -5.64 10.66
C PHE A 72 8.79 -5.61 9.19
N CYS A 73 7.86 -5.50 8.24
CA CYS A 73 8.18 -5.38 6.82
C CYS A 73 8.97 -4.09 6.51
N SER A 74 8.58 -2.96 7.11
CA SER A 74 9.28 -1.68 6.96
C SER A 74 10.71 -1.73 7.51
N GLU A 75 10.92 -2.30 8.69
CA GLU A 75 12.26 -2.47 9.28
C GLU A 75 13.15 -3.36 8.40
N SER A 76 12.57 -4.40 7.79
CA SER A 76 13.27 -5.27 6.83
C SER A 76 13.73 -4.52 5.57
N LEU A 77 13.01 -3.48 5.15
CA LEU A 77 13.33 -2.70 3.95
C LEU A 77 14.33 -1.56 4.20
N HIS A 78 14.36 -1.02 5.42
CA HIS A 78 15.06 0.24 5.71
C HIS A 78 16.21 0.12 6.71
N HIS A 79 16.37 -1.02 7.39
CA HIS A 79 17.43 -1.24 8.36
C HIS A 79 18.41 -2.32 7.85
N PRO A 80 19.74 -2.07 7.85
CA PRO A 80 20.71 -3.01 7.27
C PRO A 80 20.87 -4.32 8.06
N SER A 81 20.55 -4.32 9.36
CA SER A 81 20.53 -5.54 10.19
C SER A 81 19.46 -5.44 11.30
N PRO A 82 18.18 -5.70 10.99
CA PRO A 82 17.07 -5.58 11.94
C PRO A 82 16.96 -6.80 12.87
N LYS A 83 17.68 -7.89 12.57
CA LYS A 83 17.60 -9.17 13.32
C LYS A 83 17.90 -9.01 14.81
N ALA A 84 18.79 -8.10 15.19
CA ALA A 84 19.07 -7.81 16.60
C ALA A 84 17.84 -7.24 17.33
N CYS A 85 17.13 -6.30 16.71
CA CYS A 85 15.90 -5.72 17.23
C CYS A 85 14.81 -6.80 17.36
N TRP A 86 14.65 -7.66 16.36
CA TRP A 86 13.66 -8.73 16.40
C TRP A 86 13.95 -9.79 17.47
N ARG A 87 15.23 -10.07 17.76
CA ARG A 87 15.60 -10.91 18.90
C ARG A 87 15.21 -10.26 20.23
N GLN A 88 15.30 -8.94 20.35
CA GLN A 88 14.81 -8.20 21.53
C GLN A 88 13.28 -8.27 21.61
N ASP A 89 12.57 -8.22 20.49
CA ASP A 89 11.11 -8.42 20.47
C ASP A 89 10.72 -9.80 20.98
N VAL A 90 11.42 -10.86 20.57
CA VAL A 90 11.21 -12.22 21.10
C VAL A 90 11.36 -12.26 22.62
N GLU A 91 12.44 -11.66 23.16
CA GLU A 91 12.64 -11.66 24.62
C GLU A 91 11.59 -10.80 25.34
N ALA A 92 11.17 -9.68 24.75
CA ALA A 92 10.07 -8.87 25.29
C ALA A 92 8.75 -9.67 25.33
N VAL A 93 8.45 -10.46 24.29
CA VAL A 93 7.29 -11.36 24.30
C VAL A 93 7.40 -12.37 25.43
N ARG A 94 8.59 -12.93 25.69
CA ARG A 94 8.77 -13.89 26.79
C ARG A 94 8.39 -13.29 28.13
N GLN A 95 8.86 -12.07 28.41
CA GLN A 95 8.54 -11.35 29.63
C GLN A 95 7.04 -11.04 29.75
N LEU A 96 6.43 -10.59 28.65
CA LEU A 96 4.99 -10.29 28.62
C LEU A 96 4.14 -11.56 28.78
N LEU A 97 4.51 -12.64 28.10
CA LEU A 97 3.78 -13.91 28.16
C LEU A 97 3.92 -14.55 29.55
N ALA A 98 5.10 -14.46 30.17
CA ALA A 98 5.33 -14.89 31.54
C ALA A 98 4.42 -14.16 32.52
N ARG A 99 4.26 -12.84 32.38
CA ARG A 99 3.29 -12.06 33.16
C ARG A 99 1.84 -12.48 32.86
N TYR A 100 1.50 -12.72 31.59
CA TYR A 100 0.16 -13.10 31.16
C TYR A 100 -0.29 -14.43 31.75
N ILE A 101 0.57 -15.46 31.80
CA ILE A 101 0.25 -16.78 32.36
C ILE A 101 0.69 -16.96 33.82
N ASN A 102 1.20 -15.90 34.46
CA ASN A 102 1.72 -15.90 35.83
C ASN A 102 2.88 -16.90 36.07
N THR A 103 4.02 -16.75 35.39
CA THR A 103 5.19 -17.62 35.60
C THR A 103 6.52 -16.86 35.48
N ASP A 104 7.62 -17.53 35.83
CA ASP A 104 8.98 -17.08 35.49
C ASP A 104 9.24 -17.25 33.98
N PRO A 105 9.79 -16.22 33.28
CA PRO A 105 10.06 -16.27 31.84
C PRO A 105 11.03 -17.37 31.43
N SER A 106 11.95 -17.80 32.28
CA SER A 106 12.92 -18.86 31.99
C SER A 106 12.26 -20.23 31.81
N LEU A 107 11.04 -20.40 32.33
CA LEU A 107 10.22 -21.61 32.21
C LEU A 107 9.40 -21.66 30.93
N ILE A 108 9.53 -20.66 30.05
CA ILE A 108 8.89 -20.60 28.74
C ILE A 108 9.94 -20.82 27.66
N ALA A 109 9.65 -21.73 26.73
CA ALA A 109 10.33 -21.85 25.44
C ALA A 109 9.40 -21.51 24.29
N PHE A 110 9.91 -20.84 23.27
CA PHE A 110 9.18 -20.65 22.02
C PHE A 110 9.46 -21.78 21.04
N VAL A 111 8.36 -22.32 20.50
CA VAL A 111 8.32 -23.41 19.53
C VAL A 111 7.47 -22.98 18.33
N ARG A 112 7.48 -23.74 17.24
CA ARG A 112 6.75 -23.40 15.99
C ARG A 112 5.24 -23.47 16.18
N ASP A 113 4.75 -24.49 16.86
CA ASP A 113 3.32 -24.77 17.02
C ASP A 113 3.05 -25.59 18.29
N THR A 114 1.76 -25.72 18.67
CA THR A 114 1.37 -26.51 19.84
C THR A 114 1.83 -27.96 19.74
N THR A 115 1.82 -28.56 18.54
CA THR A 115 2.23 -29.94 18.31
C THR A 115 3.69 -30.16 18.69
N GLU A 116 4.56 -29.24 18.31
CA GLU A 116 5.98 -29.28 18.69
C GLU A 116 6.17 -29.10 20.21
N GLY A 117 5.40 -28.21 20.84
CA GLY A 117 5.45 -28.01 22.30
C GLY A 117 5.03 -29.26 23.07
N LEU A 118 3.87 -29.83 22.73
CA LEU A 118 3.37 -31.08 23.32
C LEU A 118 4.36 -32.23 23.06
N GLY A 119 4.80 -32.38 21.81
CA GLY A 119 5.78 -33.39 21.40
C GLY A 119 7.10 -33.30 22.18
N SER A 120 7.57 -32.09 22.47
CA SER A 120 8.81 -31.88 23.23
C SER A 120 8.74 -32.46 24.64
N PHE A 121 7.57 -32.33 25.30
CA PHE A 121 7.33 -32.97 26.60
C PHE A 121 7.14 -34.48 26.44
N ILE A 122 6.28 -34.90 25.51
CA ILE A 122 5.93 -36.31 25.27
C ILE A 122 7.18 -37.17 25.02
N HIS A 123 8.08 -36.69 24.17
CA HIS A 123 9.32 -37.41 23.84
C HIS A 123 10.41 -37.24 24.90
N GLY A 124 10.33 -36.22 25.74
CA GLY A 124 11.24 -36.04 26.89
C GLY A 124 10.84 -36.85 28.12
N LEU A 125 9.61 -37.37 28.17
CA LEU A 125 9.12 -38.17 29.28
C LEU A 125 9.78 -39.55 29.30
N LYS A 126 10.37 -39.90 30.44
CA LYS A 126 10.97 -41.22 30.66
C LYS A 126 9.87 -42.23 31.04
N PHE A 127 9.83 -43.36 30.35
CA PHE A 127 8.92 -44.46 30.64
C PHE A 127 9.55 -45.81 30.28
N GLU A 128 9.01 -46.88 30.85
CA GLU A 128 9.36 -48.27 30.54
C GLU A 128 8.20 -48.96 29.81
N PRO A 129 8.46 -49.98 28.96
CA PRO A 129 7.40 -50.77 28.36
C PRO A 129 6.39 -51.31 29.41
N GLY A 130 5.10 -51.08 29.14
CA GLY A 130 3.99 -51.40 30.05
C GLY A 130 3.56 -50.25 30.96
N ASP A 131 4.26 -49.11 30.94
CA ASP A 131 3.76 -47.86 31.52
C ASP A 131 2.59 -47.32 30.69
N ASN A 132 1.71 -46.53 31.34
CA ASN A 132 0.54 -45.98 30.68
C ASN A 132 0.43 -44.45 30.80
N VAL A 133 -0.22 -43.86 29.80
CA VAL A 133 -0.71 -42.48 29.82
C VAL A 133 -2.21 -42.46 29.55
N ILE A 134 -2.89 -41.47 30.09
CA ILE A 134 -4.34 -41.36 30.02
C ILE A 134 -4.72 -40.06 29.33
N ILE A 135 -5.61 -40.15 28.34
CA ILE A 135 -6.19 -39.01 27.63
C ILE A 135 -7.69 -39.23 27.42
N LEU A 136 -8.45 -38.18 27.13
CA LEU A 136 -9.84 -38.34 26.69
C LEU A 136 -9.87 -38.89 25.25
N ASP A 137 -10.90 -39.67 24.92
CA ASP A 137 -11.11 -40.20 23.56
C ASP A 137 -11.43 -39.12 22.51
N CYS A 138 -11.86 -37.94 22.97
CA CYS A 138 -12.18 -36.77 22.14
C CYS A 138 -11.10 -35.68 22.14
N GLU A 139 -9.89 -35.99 22.63
CA GLU A 139 -8.76 -35.05 22.60
C GLU A 139 -8.43 -34.56 21.19
N HIS A 140 -7.84 -33.36 21.13
CA HIS A 140 -7.33 -32.84 19.86
C HIS A 140 -6.24 -33.78 19.32
N PRO A 141 -6.19 -34.06 17.99
CA PRO A 141 -5.17 -34.94 17.40
C PRO A 141 -3.73 -34.59 17.78
N ASN A 142 -3.41 -33.30 17.91
CA ASN A 142 -2.07 -32.85 18.34
C ASN A 142 -1.70 -33.33 19.75
N GLN A 143 -2.67 -33.47 20.64
CA GLN A 143 -2.48 -33.98 22.00
C GLN A 143 -2.48 -35.51 22.03
N ALA A 144 -3.25 -36.17 21.17
CA ALA A 144 -3.36 -37.63 21.17
C ALA A 144 -2.24 -38.34 20.39
N PHE A 145 -1.91 -37.87 19.18
CA PHE A 145 -1.05 -38.60 18.25
C PHE A 145 0.39 -38.76 18.72
N GLY A 146 0.92 -37.78 19.47
CA GLY A 146 2.25 -37.89 20.08
C GLY A 146 2.35 -39.10 21.01
N TRP A 147 1.38 -39.27 21.91
CA TRP A 147 1.32 -40.44 22.79
C TRP A 147 1.10 -41.75 22.01
N MET A 148 0.17 -41.74 21.05
CA MET A 148 -0.15 -42.94 20.26
C MET A 148 1.05 -43.44 19.44
N ALA A 149 1.89 -42.53 18.97
CA ALA A 149 3.12 -42.86 18.25
C ALA A 149 4.15 -43.60 19.12
N LEU A 150 4.04 -43.54 20.45
CA LEU A 150 4.91 -44.25 21.39
C LEU A 150 4.43 -45.67 21.73
N ARG A 151 3.26 -46.09 21.24
CA ARG A 151 2.76 -47.47 21.43
C ARG A 151 3.74 -48.56 20.98
N PRO A 152 4.43 -48.44 19.83
CA PRO A 152 5.43 -49.43 19.42
C PRO A 152 6.63 -49.52 20.37
N LEU A 153 6.89 -48.48 21.16
CA LEU A 153 7.92 -48.46 22.20
C LEU A 153 7.43 -49.04 23.54
N GLY A 154 6.20 -49.56 23.57
CA GLY A 154 5.61 -50.21 24.74
C GLY A 154 4.79 -49.31 25.65
N LEU A 155 4.53 -48.04 25.27
CA LEU A 155 3.64 -47.17 26.03
C LEU A 155 2.18 -47.54 25.79
N GLU A 156 1.43 -47.81 26.86
CA GLU A 156 -0.02 -47.97 26.80
C GLU A 156 -0.70 -46.58 26.78
N VAL A 157 -1.61 -46.34 25.83
CA VAL A 157 -2.40 -45.10 25.77
C VAL A 157 -3.85 -45.44 26.06
N ARG A 158 -4.30 -45.09 27.26
CA ARG A 158 -5.66 -45.32 27.76
C ARG A 158 -6.56 -44.16 27.37
N LEU A 159 -7.65 -44.48 26.68
CA LEU A 159 -8.65 -43.50 26.28
C LEU A 159 -9.81 -43.54 27.29
N VAL A 160 -10.09 -42.41 27.91
CA VAL A 160 -11.27 -42.24 28.77
C VAL A 160 -12.46 -41.90 27.87
N PRO A 161 -13.51 -42.74 27.83
CA PRO A 161 -14.70 -42.47 27.03
C PRO A 161 -15.39 -41.19 27.49
N THR A 162 -15.79 -40.36 26.53
CA THR A 162 -16.59 -39.16 26.79
C THR A 162 -17.99 -39.29 26.19
N ASP A 163 -18.95 -38.55 26.75
CA ASP A 163 -20.30 -38.45 26.18
C ASP A 163 -20.37 -37.20 25.28
N PRO A 164 -20.33 -37.36 23.94
CA PRO A 164 -20.37 -36.22 23.03
C PRO A 164 -21.70 -35.45 23.08
N GLU A 165 -22.78 -36.10 23.51
CA GLU A 165 -24.11 -35.48 23.64
C GLU A 165 -24.25 -34.72 24.98
N ARG A 166 -23.40 -35.05 25.96
CA ARG A 166 -23.42 -34.44 27.31
C ARG A 166 -22.00 -34.15 27.78
N PRO A 167 -21.33 -33.16 27.15
CA PRO A 167 -19.99 -32.77 27.56
C PRO A 167 -19.99 -32.33 29.02
N ALA A 168 -19.11 -32.91 29.82
CA ALA A 168 -18.96 -32.64 31.24
C ALA A 168 -17.48 -32.41 31.53
N ALA A 169 -17.17 -31.40 32.35
CA ALA A 169 -15.79 -31.08 32.73
C ALA A 169 -15.07 -32.32 33.27
N ALA A 170 -14.00 -32.74 32.57
CA ALA A 170 -13.14 -33.79 33.07
C ALA A 170 -12.35 -33.25 34.27
N ASN A 171 -12.28 -34.06 35.32
CA ASN A 171 -11.66 -33.74 36.60
C ASN A 171 -10.98 -35.00 37.15
N ALA A 172 -10.42 -34.96 38.36
CA ALA A 172 -9.67 -36.09 38.90
C ALA A 172 -10.51 -37.39 38.94
N LYS A 173 -11.80 -37.30 39.31
CA LYS A 173 -12.71 -38.46 39.35
C LYS A 173 -12.94 -39.09 37.98
N THR A 174 -12.84 -38.31 36.92
CA THR A 174 -12.99 -38.77 35.53
C THR A 174 -11.86 -39.74 35.17
N PHE A 175 -10.62 -39.44 35.61
CA PHE A 175 -9.44 -40.25 35.34
C PHE A 175 -9.23 -41.38 36.34
N ALA A 176 -9.80 -41.30 37.55
CA ALA A 176 -9.54 -42.23 38.65
C ALA A 176 -9.70 -43.73 38.28
N PRO A 177 -10.68 -44.16 37.46
CA PRO A 177 -10.81 -45.57 37.07
C PRO A 177 -9.69 -46.10 36.16
N TYR A 178 -8.90 -45.21 35.56
CA TYR A 178 -7.89 -45.52 34.56
C TYR A 178 -6.46 -45.37 35.09
N VAL A 179 -6.32 -44.79 36.29
CA VAL A 179 -5.04 -44.57 36.96
C VAL A 179 -4.64 -45.82 37.74
N ASP A 180 -3.38 -46.20 37.61
CA ASP A 180 -2.73 -47.24 38.40
C ASP A 180 -1.27 -46.87 38.72
N ASP A 181 -0.54 -47.78 39.39
CA ASP A 181 0.85 -47.57 39.80
C ASP A 181 1.84 -47.44 38.61
N ARG A 182 1.39 -47.71 37.38
CA ARG A 182 2.18 -47.60 36.13
C ARG A 182 1.82 -46.35 35.32
N THR A 183 0.86 -45.55 35.77
CA THR A 183 0.48 -44.30 35.10
C THR A 183 1.60 -43.26 35.22
N LYS A 184 2.06 -42.74 34.08
CA LYS A 184 3.13 -41.72 34.03
C LYS A 184 2.63 -40.32 33.76
N ALA A 185 1.59 -40.18 32.95
CA ALA A 185 1.06 -38.88 32.60
C ALA A 185 -0.43 -38.89 32.26
N ILE A 186 -1.07 -37.75 32.46
CA ILE A 186 -2.41 -37.43 31.96
C ILE A 186 -2.25 -36.27 30.97
N GLY A 187 -2.69 -36.49 29.73
CA GLY A 187 -2.77 -35.46 28.70
C GLY A 187 -4.19 -34.93 28.61
N LEU A 188 -4.37 -33.61 28.73
CA LEU A 188 -5.70 -33.00 28.77
C LEU A 188 -5.71 -31.61 28.14
N SER A 189 -6.62 -31.36 27.21
CA SER A 189 -6.89 -29.98 26.78
C SER A 189 -7.64 -29.22 27.88
N SER A 190 -7.28 -27.98 28.18
CA SER A 190 -8.02 -27.21 29.18
C SER A 190 -9.42 -26.84 28.72
N ILE A 191 -9.57 -26.53 27.43
CA ILE A 191 -10.85 -26.34 26.75
C ILE A 191 -10.85 -27.19 25.47
N MET A 192 -11.84 -28.07 25.34
CA MET A 192 -11.96 -28.97 24.19
C MET A 192 -12.32 -28.20 22.92
N PHE A 193 -11.57 -28.41 21.84
CA PHE A 193 -11.74 -27.66 20.59
C PHE A 193 -13.09 -27.85 19.90
N HIS A 194 -13.72 -29.01 20.08
CA HIS A 194 -14.95 -29.38 19.37
C HIS A 194 -16.22 -29.07 20.19
N SER A 195 -16.19 -29.29 21.52
CA SER A 195 -17.36 -29.13 22.40
C SER A 195 -17.35 -27.85 23.23
N GLY A 196 -16.20 -27.18 23.37
CA GLY A 196 -16.03 -26.08 24.31
C GLY A 196 -16.06 -26.52 25.79
N GLN A 197 -16.02 -27.82 26.07
CA GLN A 197 -15.93 -28.37 27.42
C GLN A 197 -14.69 -27.82 28.13
N TRP A 198 -14.89 -27.15 29.26
CA TRP A 198 -13.81 -26.62 30.10
C TRP A 198 -13.49 -27.64 31.19
N ASN A 199 -12.30 -28.22 31.13
CA ASN A 199 -11.83 -29.25 32.06
C ASN A 199 -11.21 -28.63 33.32
N ASP A 200 -11.36 -29.32 34.45
CA ASP A 200 -10.81 -28.90 35.74
C ASP A 200 -9.38 -29.39 35.90
N ILE A 201 -8.47 -28.73 35.18
CA ILE A 201 -7.03 -29.05 35.19
C ILE A 201 -6.45 -28.93 36.61
N ALA A 202 -6.88 -27.93 37.39
CA ALA A 202 -6.38 -27.71 38.74
C ALA A 202 -6.74 -28.88 39.68
N ASP A 203 -7.97 -29.39 39.61
CA ASP A 203 -8.38 -30.59 40.36
C ASP A 203 -7.54 -31.81 39.96
N VAL A 204 -7.37 -32.06 38.65
CA VAL A 204 -6.52 -33.16 38.13
C VAL A 204 -5.09 -33.04 38.64
N CYS A 205 -4.47 -31.87 38.54
CA CYS A 205 -3.12 -31.63 39.03
C CYS A 205 -3.01 -31.84 40.54
N SER A 206 -3.96 -31.30 41.32
CA SER A 206 -3.91 -31.39 42.79
C SER A 206 -3.95 -32.83 43.31
N VAL A 207 -4.61 -33.73 42.59
CA VAL A 207 -4.73 -35.14 42.97
C VAL A 207 -3.56 -35.97 42.44
N TYR A 208 -3.15 -35.76 41.18
CA TYR A 208 -2.23 -36.69 40.51
C TYR A 208 -0.76 -36.24 40.51
N ARG A 209 -0.47 -34.94 40.54
CA ARG A 209 0.92 -34.46 40.61
C ARG A 209 1.61 -34.91 41.90
N VAL A 210 0.87 -34.93 43.01
CA VAL A 210 1.38 -35.40 44.32
C VAL A 210 1.65 -36.92 44.34
N MET A 211 1.09 -37.67 43.38
CA MET A 211 1.34 -39.10 43.19
C MET A 211 2.52 -39.38 42.22
N GLY A 212 3.18 -38.33 41.72
CA GLY A 212 4.24 -38.45 40.71
C GLY A 212 3.73 -38.66 39.29
N ILE A 213 2.44 -38.44 39.02
CA ILE A 213 1.85 -38.50 37.69
C ILE A 213 1.91 -37.10 37.06
N HIS A 214 2.50 -36.99 35.89
CA HIS A 214 2.59 -35.72 35.17
C HIS A 214 1.26 -35.29 34.56
N VAL A 215 1.02 -33.99 34.46
CA VAL A 215 -0.13 -33.44 33.74
C VAL A 215 0.37 -32.53 32.61
N LEU A 216 0.11 -32.93 31.37
CA LEU A 216 0.43 -32.15 30.16
C LEU A 216 -0.85 -31.47 29.65
N ALA A 217 -0.89 -30.14 29.70
CA ALA A 217 -2.05 -29.37 29.28
C ALA A 217 -1.90 -28.78 27.87
N ASP A 218 -2.91 -28.94 27.01
CA ASP A 218 -3.08 -28.11 25.81
C ASP A 218 -3.95 -26.89 26.17
N LEU A 219 -3.36 -25.70 26.18
CA LEU A 219 -4.04 -24.45 26.53
C LEU A 219 -4.46 -23.64 25.29
N THR A 220 -4.37 -24.21 24.09
CA THR A 220 -4.58 -23.48 22.81
C THR A 220 -5.95 -22.81 22.70
N GLN A 221 -6.99 -23.39 23.30
CA GLN A 221 -8.35 -22.81 23.31
C GLN A 221 -8.65 -21.96 24.54
N GLN A 222 -7.74 -21.89 25.52
CA GLN A 222 -7.89 -21.03 26.70
C GLN A 222 -7.09 -19.73 26.52
N VAL A 223 -5.85 -19.83 26.05
CA VAL A 223 -4.95 -18.68 25.88
C VAL A 223 -5.56 -17.65 24.92
N GLY A 224 -5.74 -16.44 25.44
CA GLY A 224 -6.35 -15.29 24.78
C GLY A 224 -7.89 -15.30 24.71
N PHE A 225 -8.54 -16.37 25.16
CA PHE A 225 -10.01 -16.43 25.30
C PHE A 225 -10.48 -16.42 26.76
N ALA A 226 -9.64 -16.85 27.69
CA ALA A 226 -9.88 -16.83 29.12
C ALA A 226 -8.57 -16.58 29.88
N ASP A 227 -8.70 -16.22 31.16
CA ASP A 227 -7.55 -16.04 32.04
C ASP A 227 -6.81 -17.36 32.26
N VAL A 228 -5.48 -17.26 32.36
CA VAL A 228 -4.58 -18.37 32.61
C VAL A 228 -3.68 -18.01 33.77
N ASP A 229 -3.82 -18.73 34.87
CA ASP A 229 -2.86 -18.71 35.97
C ASP A 229 -2.22 -20.09 36.03
N ILE A 230 -1.04 -20.23 35.41
CA ILE A 230 -0.42 -21.54 35.24
C ILE A 230 0.05 -22.14 36.57
N GLN A 231 0.34 -21.28 37.56
CA GLN A 231 0.72 -21.69 38.91
C GLN A 231 -0.49 -22.24 39.65
N ALA A 232 -1.65 -21.58 39.52
CA ALA A 232 -2.91 -22.09 40.07
C ALA A 232 -3.34 -23.41 39.40
N LEU A 233 -3.04 -23.60 38.11
CA LEU A 233 -3.31 -24.86 37.42
C LEU A 233 -2.39 -26.00 37.87
N GLY A 234 -1.14 -25.73 38.26
CA GLY A 234 -0.23 -26.74 38.81
C GLY A 234 0.26 -27.80 37.83
N VAL A 235 0.19 -27.52 36.53
CA VAL A 235 0.55 -28.45 35.43
C VAL A 235 2.05 -28.80 35.43
N SER A 236 2.40 -29.98 34.93
CA SER A 236 3.81 -30.35 34.70
C SER A 236 4.40 -29.60 33.51
N ALA A 237 3.62 -29.48 32.46
CA ALA A 237 3.94 -28.71 31.27
C ALA A 237 2.64 -28.28 30.59
N ALA A 238 2.73 -27.20 29.81
CA ALA A 238 1.64 -26.76 28.98
C ALA A 238 2.15 -26.24 27.63
N ALA A 239 1.43 -26.54 26.56
CA ALA A 239 1.71 -25.97 25.25
C ALA A 239 0.51 -25.22 24.71
N PHE A 240 0.75 -24.14 23.98
CA PHE A 240 -0.30 -23.39 23.31
C PHE A 240 0.24 -22.54 22.17
N SER A 241 -0.59 -22.39 21.15
CA SER A 241 -0.31 -21.50 20.03
C SER A 241 -0.73 -20.08 20.33
N LEU A 242 -0.01 -19.09 19.82
CA LEU A 242 -0.38 -17.69 19.99
C LEU A 242 -1.32 -17.19 18.87
N HIS A 243 -1.60 -17.98 17.83
CA HIS A 243 -2.34 -17.51 16.64
C HIS A 243 -3.86 -17.46 16.81
N LYS A 244 -4.38 -18.09 17.88
CA LYS A 244 -5.81 -18.06 18.21
C LYS A 244 -6.15 -16.85 19.06
N GLY A 245 -6.39 -17.01 20.36
CA GLY A 245 -6.88 -15.92 21.21
C GLY A 245 -5.94 -14.71 21.28
N LEU A 246 -4.63 -14.89 21.06
CA LEU A 246 -3.66 -13.78 21.02
C LEU A 246 -3.45 -13.18 19.61
N ASN A 247 -4.18 -13.69 18.60
CA ASN A 247 -4.30 -13.14 17.25
C ASN A 247 -2.98 -12.95 16.48
N THR A 248 -1.95 -13.73 16.82
CA THR A 248 -0.65 -13.65 16.13
C THR A 248 -0.63 -14.45 14.82
N PRO A 249 0.30 -14.18 13.89
CA PRO A 249 0.52 -15.08 12.75
C PRO A 249 0.88 -16.50 13.20
N THR A 250 0.57 -17.49 12.37
CA THR A 250 0.93 -18.90 12.60
C THR A 250 2.45 -19.10 12.60
N GLY A 251 2.91 -20.17 13.25
CA GLY A 251 4.35 -20.49 13.34
C GLY A 251 5.03 -19.93 14.59
N PHE A 252 4.25 -19.58 15.61
CA PHE A 252 4.75 -19.15 16.91
C PHE A 252 3.84 -19.65 18.05
N ALA A 253 4.44 -20.44 18.94
CA ALA A 253 3.80 -21.10 20.07
C ALA A 253 4.73 -21.10 21.28
N ALA A 254 4.19 -21.41 22.45
CA ALA A 254 4.95 -21.50 23.69
C ALA A 254 4.78 -22.87 24.33
N LEU A 255 5.87 -23.34 24.92
CA LEU A 255 5.95 -24.47 25.84
C LEU A 255 6.35 -23.95 27.20
N TYR A 256 5.50 -24.14 28.19
CA TYR A 256 5.83 -24.00 29.59
C TYR A 256 6.22 -25.37 30.16
N VAL A 257 7.29 -25.43 30.95
CA VAL A 257 7.65 -26.61 31.74
C VAL A 257 7.94 -26.17 33.17
N ASP A 258 7.28 -26.81 34.12
CA ASP A 258 7.51 -26.57 35.55
C ASP A 258 8.97 -26.85 35.93
N SER A 259 9.54 -26.01 36.80
CA SER A 259 10.98 -26.07 37.11
C SER A 259 11.40 -27.41 37.69
N ALA A 260 10.58 -27.99 38.58
CA ALA A 260 10.84 -29.31 39.16
C ALA A 260 10.77 -30.43 38.11
N VAL A 261 9.94 -30.25 37.08
CA VAL A 261 9.74 -31.26 36.03
C VAL A 261 10.85 -31.23 34.99
N ILE A 262 11.47 -30.07 34.72
CA ILE A 262 12.59 -29.95 33.76
C ILE A 262 13.72 -30.92 34.11
N GLU A 263 14.00 -31.12 35.40
CA GLU A 263 15.04 -32.02 35.90
C GLU A 263 14.67 -33.51 35.77
N GLU A 264 13.38 -33.84 35.80
CA GLU A 264 12.87 -35.22 35.72
C GLU A 264 12.88 -35.75 34.27
N LEU A 265 12.66 -34.86 33.29
CA LEU A 265 12.69 -35.19 31.86
C LEU A 265 14.10 -35.56 31.36
N ASP A 266 14.20 -36.10 30.15
CA ASP A 266 15.50 -36.31 29.49
C ASP A 266 16.25 -34.97 29.36
N PRO A 267 17.52 -34.88 29.82
CA PRO A 267 18.32 -33.67 29.66
C PRO A 267 18.61 -33.32 28.19
N THR A 268 18.53 -34.30 27.28
CA THR A 268 18.67 -34.10 25.83
C THR A 268 17.28 -33.84 25.23
N PRO A 269 17.02 -32.66 24.65
CA PRO A 269 15.74 -32.39 24.02
C PRO A 269 15.59 -33.28 22.76
N PRO A 270 14.36 -33.69 22.42
CA PRO A 270 14.10 -34.56 21.27
C PRO A 270 14.47 -33.92 19.93
N LEU A 271 14.47 -32.58 19.89
CA LEU A 271 14.97 -31.77 18.79
C LEU A 271 15.97 -30.76 19.33
N VAL A 272 17.23 -30.87 18.90
CA VAL A 272 18.33 -29.99 19.33
C VAL A 272 18.42 -28.80 18.37
N GLY A 273 18.00 -27.63 18.85
CA GLY A 273 18.17 -26.35 18.17
C GLY A 273 19.34 -25.54 18.73
N TYR A 274 19.97 -24.71 17.90
CA TYR A 274 21.03 -23.79 18.35
C TYR A 274 20.58 -22.88 19.50
N GLY A 275 19.29 -22.49 19.54
CA GLY A 275 18.72 -21.68 20.63
C GLY A 275 18.64 -22.41 21.98
N GLY A 276 18.70 -23.74 21.99
CA GLY A 276 18.65 -24.57 23.20
C GLY A 276 20.00 -24.87 23.84
N VAL A 277 21.11 -24.53 23.16
CA VAL A 277 22.47 -24.81 23.63
C VAL A 277 23.05 -23.59 24.35
N ALA A 278 23.37 -23.76 25.64
CA ALA A 278 23.95 -22.72 26.49
C ALA A 278 25.47 -22.56 26.33
N SER A 279 26.17 -23.58 25.82
CA SER A 279 27.63 -23.57 25.64
C SER A 279 28.12 -22.87 24.38
N VAL A 280 27.23 -22.31 23.56
CA VAL A 280 27.65 -21.53 22.38
C VAL A 280 28.01 -20.12 22.85
N SER A 281 29.26 -19.71 22.65
CA SER A 281 29.67 -18.32 22.88
C SER A 281 28.90 -17.38 21.96
N ASP A 282 28.59 -16.16 22.42
CA ASP A 282 28.04 -15.07 21.60
C ASP A 282 28.96 -14.63 20.43
N SER A 283 29.99 -15.42 20.09
CA SER A 283 30.85 -15.23 18.94
C SER A 283 30.04 -15.33 17.64
N GLU A 284 30.11 -14.29 16.84
CA GLU A 284 29.37 -14.13 15.58
C GLU A 284 29.78 -15.15 14.48
N ASP A 285 30.77 -15.99 14.75
CA ASP A 285 31.38 -16.88 13.75
C ASP A 285 30.58 -18.18 13.51
N PHE A 286 29.52 -18.46 14.29
CA PHE A 286 28.65 -19.66 14.17
C PHE A 286 29.41 -21.01 14.11
N MET A 287 30.63 -21.05 14.63
CA MET A 287 31.49 -22.24 14.57
C MET A 287 31.08 -23.27 15.62
N ILE A 288 31.24 -24.56 15.27
CA ILE A 288 30.98 -25.67 16.20
C ILE A 288 32.03 -25.62 17.32
N PRO A 289 31.63 -25.58 18.60
CA PRO A 289 32.59 -25.57 19.72
C PRO A 289 33.29 -26.93 19.84
N GLU A 290 34.58 -26.93 20.19
CA GLU A 290 35.36 -28.16 20.43
C GLU A 290 34.97 -28.89 21.74
N GLY A 291 34.21 -28.23 22.63
CA GLY A 291 33.77 -28.76 23.92
C GLY A 291 32.42 -29.51 23.89
N PRO A 292 32.02 -30.14 25.01
CA PRO A 292 30.73 -30.83 25.11
C PRO A 292 29.57 -29.84 24.97
N ILE A 293 28.47 -30.30 24.35
CA ILE A 293 27.23 -29.53 24.24
C ILE A 293 26.59 -29.43 25.63
N VAL A 294 26.38 -28.22 26.11
CA VAL A 294 25.64 -27.95 27.36
C VAL A 294 24.31 -27.31 27.00
N PHE A 295 23.20 -27.97 27.32
CA PHE A 295 21.85 -27.41 27.14
C PHE A 295 21.50 -26.42 28.24
N HIS A 296 20.59 -25.49 27.94
CA HIS A 296 19.99 -24.65 28.97
C HIS A 296 19.35 -25.51 30.08
N GLN A 297 19.50 -25.08 31.33
CA GLN A 297 18.91 -25.76 32.50
C GLN A 297 17.43 -25.36 32.72
N THR A 298 16.86 -24.60 31.79
CA THR A 298 15.49 -24.12 31.84
C THR A 298 14.72 -24.59 30.61
N ALA A 299 13.45 -24.22 30.47
CA ALA A 299 12.63 -24.62 29.33
C ALA A 299 13.29 -24.21 28.00
N ARG A 300 14.13 -23.16 28.00
CA ARG A 300 14.85 -22.66 26.82
C ARG A 300 15.66 -23.73 26.07
N ARG A 301 15.97 -24.89 26.68
CA ARG A 301 16.58 -26.02 25.96
C ARG A 301 15.77 -26.56 24.78
N TYR A 302 14.48 -26.25 24.72
CA TYR A 302 13.58 -26.63 23.62
C TYR A 302 13.51 -25.57 22.50
N GLU A 303 14.35 -24.52 22.53
CA GLU A 303 14.25 -23.40 21.59
C GLU A 303 15.05 -23.55 20.29
N HIS A 304 14.48 -22.98 19.22
CA HIS A 304 15.15 -22.78 17.94
C HIS A 304 15.92 -21.46 17.90
N ALA A 305 16.92 -21.35 17.01
CA ALA A 305 17.66 -20.10 16.84
C ALA A 305 16.88 -19.01 16.08
N ASN A 306 16.27 -19.37 14.96
CA ASN A 306 15.48 -18.44 14.15
C ASN A 306 13.99 -18.75 14.36
N MET A 307 13.40 -18.11 15.37
CA MET A 307 11.96 -18.14 15.60
C MET A 307 11.22 -17.27 14.59
N SER A 308 9.89 -17.39 14.54
CA SER A 308 9.05 -16.52 13.70
C SER A 308 9.06 -15.07 14.22
N PHE A 309 10.06 -14.29 13.82
CA PHE A 309 10.25 -12.91 14.26
C PHE A 309 9.05 -12.01 13.94
N ILE A 310 8.43 -12.19 12.78
CA ILE A 310 7.20 -11.48 12.40
C ILE A 310 6.06 -11.75 13.40
N SER A 311 5.95 -12.99 13.87
CA SER A 311 4.94 -13.38 14.86
C SER A 311 5.29 -12.87 16.24
N ALA A 312 6.58 -12.82 16.60
CA ALA A 312 7.03 -12.23 17.85
C ALA A 312 6.73 -10.73 17.91
N VAL A 313 6.96 -9.98 16.83
CA VAL A 313 6.62 -8.55 16.75
C VAL A 313 5.11 -8.33 16.91
N ALA A 314 4.29 -9.15 16.26
CA ALA A 314 2.84 -9.13 16.42
C ALA A 314 2.39 -9.50 17.84
N ALA A 315 2.96 -10.57 18.42
CA ALA A 315 2.67 -11.04 19.77
C ALA A 315 3.01 -9.96 20.81
N ARG A 316 4.15 -9.28 20.64
CA ARG A 316 4.58 -8.19 21.52
C ARG A 316 3.53 -7.09 21.53
N ALA A 317 3.12 -6.61 20.35
CA ALA A 317 2.14 -5.53 20.24
C ALA A 317 0.81 -5.91 20.89
N PHE A 318 0.31 -7.11 20.64
CA PHE A 318 -0.96 -7.58 21.19
C PHE A 318 -0.90 -7.78 22.71
N LEU A 319 0.12 -8.45 23.23
CA LEU A 319 0.29 -8.69 24.67
C LEU A 319 0.54 -7.39 25.43
N GLN A 320 1.30 -6.46 24.84
CA GLN A 320 1.53 -5.14 25.42
C GLN A 320 0.21 -4.38 25.55
N PHE A 321 -0.59 -4.35 24.47
CA PHE A 321 -1.94 -3.78 24.51
C PHE A 321 -2.80 -4.46 25.58
N TYR A 322 -2.84 -5.79 25.63
CA TYR A 322 -3.67 -6.54 26.57
C TYR A 322 -3.29 -6.25 28.04
N LEU A 323 -1.99 -6.25 28.35
CA LEU A 323 -1.48 -6.14 29.72
C LEU A 323 -1.34 -4.70 30.23
N GLU A 324 -1.09 -3.74 29.34
CA GLU A 324 -0.82 -2.34 29.71
C GLU A 324 -2.07 -1.43 29.66
N ASN A 325 -3.24 -1.98 29.35
CA ASN A 325 -4.50 -1.24 29.39
C ASN A 325 -4.79 -0.67 30.80
N CYS A 326 -5.40 0.52 30.86
CA CYS A 326 -5.75 1.26 32.09
C CYS A 326 -6.53 0.39 33.11
N VAL A 327 -7.36 -0.54 32.61
CA VAL A 327 -8.20 -1.44 33.41
C VAL A 327 -7.34 -2.48 34.16
N THR A 328 -6.36 -3.08 33.49
CA THR A 328 -5.46 -4.10 34.05
C THR A 328 -4.44 -3.50 35.02
N SER A 329 -4.03 -2.25 34.78
CA SER A 329 -3.03 -1.53 35.59
C SER A 329 -3.61 -0.77 36.80
N LYS A 330 -4.94 -0.74 36.99
CA LYS A 330 -5.63 0.07 38.02
C LYS A 330 -5.22 1.55 38.02
N THR A 331 -4.80 2.09 36.87
CA THR A 331 -4.34 3.47 36.73
C THR A 331 -5.48 4.36 36.23
N ALA A 332 -5.57 5.60 36.73
CA ALA A 332 -6.55 6.56 36.25
C ALA A 332 -6.29 6.88 34.78
N CYS A 333 -7.27 6.59 33.91
CA CYS A 333 -7.16 6.83 32.48
C CYS A 333 -7.39 8.32 32.23
N GLU A 334 -6.31 9.11 32.16
CA GLU A 334 -6.36 10.52 31.82
C GLU A 334 -5.92 10.75 30.37
N TYR A 335 -6.84 11.35 29.61
CA TYR A 335 -6.65 11.72 28.23
C TYR A 335 -5.88 13.05 28.15
N ARG A 336 -4.72 13.09 27.46
CA ARG A 336 -3.93 14.33 27.32
C ARG A 336 -4.25 15.01 25.99
N GLU A 337 -4.27 16.34 25.96
CA GLU A 337 -4.64 17.13 24.75
C GLU A 337 -3.77 16.86 23.51
N VAL A 338 -2.59 16.27 23.68
CA VAL A 338 -1.68 15.87 22.60
C VAL A 338 -2.11 14.59 21.87
N ASP A 339 -3.07 13.83 22.40
CA ASP A 339 -3.49 12.52 21.88
C ASP A 339 -4.61 12.61 20.82
N ARG A 340 -5.23 13.79 20.64
CA ARG A 340 -6.19 14.05 19.57
C ARG A 340 -5.48 14.15 18.23
N LYS A 341 -5.71 13.20 17.32
CA LYS A 341 -5.85 13.47 15.87
C LYS A 341 -6.26 12.22 15.09
N ARG A 342 -7.56 12.07 14.88
CA ARG A 342 -8.12 11.65 13.59
C ARG A 342 -9.51 12.22 13.38
N VAL A 343 -9.81 12.56 12.13
CA VAL A 343 -11.08 13.15 11.69
C VAL A 343 -11.94 12.01 11.10
N PRO A 344 -13.26 11.97 11.35
CA PRO A 344 -14.14 10.90 10.85
C PRO A 344 -14.15 10.78 9.32
N VAL A 345 -14.35 9.56 8.80
CA VAL A 345 -14.55 9.31 7.36
C VAL A 345 -15.87 9.97 6.90
N SER A 346 -16.01 10.24 5.60
CA SER A 346 -17.17 10.98 5.08
C SER A 346 -18.42 10.10 4.96
N HIS A 347 -19.59 10.68 5.25
CA HIS A 347 -20.91 10.06 5.07
C HIS A 347 -21.13 9.52 3.64
N GLU A 348 -20.45 10.11 2.66
CA GLU A 348 -20.50 9.71 1.25
C GLU A 348 -19.94 8.31 0.98
N TYR A 349 -18.90 7.90 1.71
CA TYR A 349 -18.29 6.57 1.54
C TYR A 349 -19.25 5.46 1.99
N VAL A 350 -19.95 5.69 3.11
CA VAL A 350 -20.94 4.76 3.65
C VAL A 350 -22.11 4.62 2.69
N ALA A 351 -22.63 5.75 2.18
CA ALA A 351 -23.73 5.75 1.20
C ALA A 351 -23.35 4.99 -0.09
N SER A 352 -22.10 5.10 -0.54
CA SER A 352 -21.61 4.36 -1.72
C SER A 352 -21.62 2.84 -1.51
N LEU A 353 -21.27 2.37 -0.32
CA LEU A 353 -21.20 0.94 0.02
C LEU A 353 -22.59 0.32 0.15
N GLU A 354 -23.51 1.00 0.83
CA GLU A 354 -24.90 0.56 0.99
C GLU A 354 -25.60 0.36 -0.35
N SER A 355 -25.27 1.23 -1.30
CA SER A 355 -25.84 1.21 -2.63
C SER A 355 -25.32 0.08 -3.50
N ARG A 356 -24.04 -0.27 -3.33
CA ARG A 356 -23.46 -1.46 -3.97
C ARG A 356 -24.10 -2.73 -3.42
N LEU A 357 -24.38 -2.76 -2.12
CA LEU A 357 -25.08 -3.86 -1.48
C LEU A 357 -26.50 -4.02 -2.05
N SER A 358 -27.26 -2.93 -2.13
CA SER A 358 -28.63 -2.91 -2.70
C SER A 358 -28.67 -3.33 -4.17
N TRP A 359 -27.67 -2.90 -4.96
CA TRP A 359 -27.53 -3.35 -6.34
C TRP A 359 -27.20 -4.85 -6.42
N PHE A 360 -26.23 -5.34 -5.63
CA PHE A 360 -25.87 -6.77 -5.63
C PHE A 360 -27.05 -7.66 -5.21
N GLU A 361 -27.79 -7.26 -4.20
CA GLU A 361 -29.00 -7.96 -3.75
C GLU A 361 -30.06 -8.01 -4.86
N SER A 362 -30.28 -6.88 -5.55
CA SER A 362 -31.21 -6.80 -6.68
C SER A 362 -30.73 -7.64 -7.87
N PHE A 363 -29.43 -7.64 -8.16
CA PHE A 363 -28.82 -8.43 -9.23
C PHE A 363 -28.98 -9.93 -8.96
N VAL A 364 -28.64 -10.40 -7.76
CA VAL A 364 -28.81 -11.81 -7.34
C VAL A 364 -30.28 -12.23 -7.39
N LYS A 365 -31.20 -11.35 -6.98
CA LYS A 365 -32.65 -11.60 -7.05
C LYS A 365 -33.12 -11.78 -8.49
N ASN A 366 -32.68 -10.91 -9.40
CA ASN A 366 -33.03 -10.99 -10.82
C ASN A 366 -32.37 -12.20 -11.50
N LEU A 367 -31.13 -12.55 -11.12
CA LEU A 367 -30.42 -13.74 -11.61
C LEU A 367 -31.17 -15.03 -11.26
N ARG A 368 -31.72 -15.12 -10.03
CA ARG A 368 -32.53 -16.26 -9.61
C ARG A 368 -33.84 -16.37 -10.39
N ALA A 369 -34.45 -15.25 -10.77
CA ALA A 369 -35.72 -15.20 -11.48
C ALA A 369 -35.62 -15.39 -13.02
N ALA A 370 -34.42 -15.25 -13.60
CA ALA A 370 -34.19 -15.32 -15.04
C ALA A 370 -34.19 -16.76 -15.61
N SER A 371 -34.56 -16.92 -16.90
CA SER A 371 -34.43 -18.18 -17.64
C SER A 371 -32.95 -18.57 -17.83
N PRO A 372 -32.62 -19.82 -18.18
CA PRO A 372 -31.24 -20.24 -18.41
C PRO A 372 -30.49 -19.37 -19.44
N GLU A 373 -31.13 -19.01 -20.56
CA GLU A 373 -30.53 -18.15 -21.58
C GLU A 373 -30.33 -16.71 -21.07
N GLN A 374 -31.31 -16.17 -20.33
CA GLN A 374 -31.24 -14.84 -19.73
C GLN A 374 -30.20 -14.76 -18.60
N ARG A 375 -30.03 -15.83 -17.81
CA ARG A 375 -28.98 -15.93 -16.80
C ARG A 375 -27.60 -15.88 -17.44
N GLU A 376 -27.43 -16.58 -18.55
CA GLU A 376 -26.14 -16.60 -19.25
C GLU A 376 -25.82 -15.23 -19.88
N GLU A 377 -26.83 -14.50 -20.36
CA GLU A 377 -26.68 -13.12 -20.85
C GLU A 377 -26.38 -12.13 -19.71
N MET A 378 -27.07 -12.25 -18.56
CA MET A 378 -26.81 -11.44 -17.36
C MET A 378 -25.44 -11.72 -16.72
N LEU A 379 -24.93 -12.96 -16.83
CA LEU A 379 -23.58 -13.33 -16.40
C LEU A 379 -22.53 -12.83 -17.39
N LYS A 380 -22.82 -12.82 -18.69
CA LYS A 380 -21.95 -12.24 -19.72
C LYS A 380 -21.83 -10.72 -19.61
N SER A 381 -22.89 -10.01 -19.21
CA SER A 381 -22.85 -8.55 -18.97
C SER A 381 -22.22 -8.14 -17.64
N THR A 382 -22.05 -9.07 -16.70
CA THR A 382 -21.28 -8.86 -15.46
C THR A 382 -19.83 -9.31 -15.55
N ALA A 383 -19.50 -10.14 -16.54
CA ALA A 383 -18.15 -10.35 -17.00
C ALA A 383 -17.68 -9.09 -17.75
N LEU A 384 -17.21 -8.10 -17.00
CA LEU A 384 -16.15 -7.25 -17.52
C LEU A 384 -15.07 -8.20 -18.06
N ASP A 385 -14.56 -7.95 -19.26
CA ASP A 385 -13.40 -8.62 -19.83
C ASP A 385 -12.25 -8.56 -18.83
N ASP A 386 -12.23 -9.52 -17.92
CA ASP A 386 -11.10 -9.87 -17.10
C ASP A 386 -10.20 -10.66 -18.05
N LYS A 387 -9.51 -9.92 -18.92
CA LYS A 387 -8.19 -10.35 -19.37
C LYS A 387 -7.23 -10.24 -18.17
N SER A 388 -7.55 -10.96 -17.11
CA SER A 388 -6.57 -11.51 -16.20
C SER A 388 -6.04 -12.77 -16.89
N PRO A 389 -4.77 -12.84 -17.31
CA PRO A 389 -4.18 -14.12 -17.59
C PRO A 389 -3.86 -14.75 -16.23
N ARG A 390 -4.76 -15.67 -15.83
CA ARG A 390 -4.47 -16.93 -15.15
C ARG A 390 -3.50 -16.88 -13.96
N SER A 391 -4.07 -17.12 -12.79
CA SER A 391 -3.37 -17.85 -11.73
C SER A 391 -2.96 -19.23 -12.25
N GLU A 392 -1.67 -19.42 -12.51
CA GLU A 392 -1.01 -20.71 -12.34
C GLU A 392 0.16 -20.52 -11.39
N THR A 393 -0.03 -21.06 -10.19
CA THR A 393 1.03 -21.49 -9.28
C THR A 393 1.95 -22.47 -10.01
N GLN A 394 3.16 -22.02 -10.36
CA GLN A 394 4.36 -22.84 -10.43
C GLN A 394 5.58 -21.90 -10.50
N ALA A 395 6.44 -21.95 -9.48
CA ALA A 395 7.83 -21.60 -9.70
C ALA A 395 8.41 -22.60 -10.73
N PRO A 396 9.22 -22.13 -11.68
CA PRO A 396 10.59 -22.63 -11.67
C PRO A 396 11.61 -21.61 -12.19
N GLY A 397 12.45 -21.11 -11.30
CA GLY A 397 13.76 -20.56 -11.65
C GLY A 397 14.83 -21.65 -11.62
N GLU A 398 14.57 -22.78 -12.28
CA GLU A 398 15.54 -23.82 -12.66
C GLU A 398 14.81 -24.73 -13.67
N TYR A 399 15.44 -25.00 -14.83
CA TYR A 399 14.89 -25.61 -16.06
C TYR A 399 14.29 -24.66 -17.11
N ILE A 400 15.15 -23.86 -17.76
CA ILE A 400 14.97 -23.52 -19.18
C ILE A 400 16.11 -24.16 -19.97
N THR A 401 15.90 -25.41 -20.37
CA THR A 401 16.48 -26.00 -21.58
C THR A 401 15.44 -26.98 -22.11
N GLN A 402 15.13 -26.88 -23.40
CA GLN A 402 14.20 -27.70 -24.20
C GLN A 402 12.75 -27.19 -24.30
N LEU A 403 12.52 -26.23 -25.21
CA LEU A 403 11.66 -26.36 -26.40
C LEU A 403 11.53 -24.98 -27.09
N GLY A 404 12.11 -24.86 -28.29
CA GLY A 404 12.26 -23.61 -29.04
C GLY A 404 10.99 -23.11 -29.72
N ILE A 405 10.05 -22.53 -28.96
CA ILE A 405 8.87 -21.84 -29.50
C ILE A 405 8.59 -20.55 -28.72
N HIS A 406 9.53 -19.59 -28.70
CA HIS A 406 9.22 -18.19 -28.32
C HIS A 406 10.10 -17.11 -28.98
N ALA A 407 10.87 -17.44 -30.02
CA ALA A 407 11.65 -16.45 -30.78
C ALA A 407 10.80 -15.50 -31.68
N GLY A 408 9.47 -15.45 -31.50
CA GLY A 408 8.54 -14.85 -32.45
C GLY A 408 8.16 -13.38 -32.23
N ASN A 409 8.28 -12.85 -31.00
CA ASN A 409 7.62 -11.60 -30.59
C ASN A 409 8.55 -10.49 -30.04
N GLN A 410 9.87 -10.59 -30.21
CA GLN A 410 10.77 -9.55 -29.70
C GLN A 410 10.79 -8.35 -30.65
N ALA A 411 10.31 -7.21 -30.15
CA ALA A 411 10.56 -5.89 -30.75
C ALA A 411 12.02 -5.51 -30.50
N ASN A 412 12.70 -4.95 -31.49
CA ASN A 412 14.11 -4.58 -31.42
C ASN A 412 14.27 -3.06 -31.42
N LEU A 413 15.28 -2.56 -30.69
CA LEU A 413 15.75 -1.18 -30.76
C LEU A 413 16.99 -1.18 -31.65
N GLU A 414 16.95 -0.44 -32.77
CA GLU A 414 18.06 -0.35 -33.72
C GLU A 414 18.64 1.07 -33.73
N LEU A 415 19.94 1.19 -33.97
CA LEU A 415 20.62 2.47 -34.11
C LEU A 415 20.11 3.15 -35.39
N GLY A 416 19.40 4.26 -35.22
CA GLY A 416 19.00 5.14 -36.31
C GLY A 416 20.20 5.81 -36.98
N LEU A 417 19.96 6.43 -38.14
CA LEU A 417 20.97 7.08 -38.99
C LEU A 417 21.79 8.18 -38.28
N GLU A 418 21.32 8.69 -37.15
CA GLU A 418 21.98 9.74 -36.36
C GLU A 418 22.56 9.24 -35.03
N GLY A 419 22.53 7.93 -34.76
CA GLY A 419 23.08 7.31 -33.54
C GLY A 419 22.14 7.25 -32.34
N SER A 420 20.89 7.69 -32.47
CA SER A 420 19.83 7.45 -31.48
C SER A 420 19.13 6.11 -31.72
N LEU A 421 18.70 5.42 -30.66
CA LEU A 421 17.94 4.17 -30.80
C LEU A 421 16.49 4.44 -31.16
N VAL A 422 15.99 3.69 -32.15
CA VAL A 422 14.63 3.75 -32.66
C VAL A 422 13.93 2.42 -32.44
N TYR A 423 12.67 2.46 -32.01
CA TYR A 423 11.86 1.29 -31.71
C TYR A 423 11.23 0.66 -32.97
N HIS A 424 11.50 -0.62 -33.18
CA HIS A 424 10.89 -1.42 -34.24
C HIS A 424 10.09 -2.60 -33.65
N GLY A 425 8.76 -2.54 -33.79
CA GLY A 425 7.84 -3.59 -33.34
C GLY A 425 7.95 -4.89 -34.16
N ALA A 426 7.30 -5.96 -33.69
CA ALA A 426 7.39 -7.31 -34.27
C ALA A 426 6.95 -7.43 -35.75
N THR A 427 6.19 -6.46 -36.26
CA THR A 427 5.73 -6.36 -37.65
C THR A 427 6.56 -5.39 -38.49
N SER A 428 7.65 -4.83 -37.95
CA SER A 428 8.52 -3.90 -38.67
C SER A 428 9.23 -4.62 -39.83
N ILE A 429 9.38 -3.93 -40.95
CA ILE A 429 10.22 -4.38 -42.07
C ILE A 429 11.71 -4.37 -41.69
N PHE A 430 12.08 -3.60 -40.67
CA PHE A 430 13.41 -3.54 -40.06
C PHE A 430 13.55 -4.57 -38.93
N ARG A 431 12.88 -5.71 -39.04
CA ARG A 431 13.08 -6.82 -38.11
C ARG A 431 14.38 -7.51 -38.50
N ALA A 432 15.40 -7.42 -37.65
CA ALA A 432 16.62 -8.21 -37.82
C ALA A 432 16.25 -9.71 -37.89
N GLU A 433 16.44 -10.34 -39.06
CA GLU A 433 16.50 -11.80 -39.15
C GLU A 433 17.71 -12.23 -38.32
N ALA A 434 17.49 -13.12 -37.35
CA ALA A 434 18.54 -13.60 -36.46
C ALA A 434 19.58 -14.44 -37.22
N GLU A 435 20.48 -13.78 -37.96
CA GLU A 435 21.68 -14.39 -38.50
C GLU A 435 22.91 -13.91 -37.74
N HIS A 436 23.69 -14.88 -37.28
CA HIS A 436 24.98 -14.69 -36.62
C HIS A 436 25.92 -13.87 -37.50
N GLY A 437 26.25 -12.67 -37.07
CA GLY A 437 27.27 -11.87 -37.70
C GLY A 437 27.48 -10.58 -36.93
N GLN A 438 28.51 -10.55 -36.09
CA GLN A 438 29.11 -9.34 -35.56
C GLN A 438 29.57 -8.51 -36.77
N LYS A 439 28.70 -7.66 -37.32
CA LYS A 439 29.10 -6.63 -38.26
C LYS A 439 29.47 -5.42 -37.44
N ASP A 440 30.75 -5.06 -37.46
CA ASP A 440 31.24 -3.78 -36.97
C ASP A 440 30.45 -2.66 -37.67
N VAL A 441 29.53 -2.02 -36.93
CA VAL A 441 28.69 -0.91 -37.40
C VAL A 441 29.49 0.41 -37.45
N THR A 442 30.81 0.36 -37.28
CA THR A 442 31.69 1.53 -37.34
C THR A 442 31.84 2.14 -38.73
N ASP A 443 31.45 1.42 -39.80
CA ASP A 443 31.67 1.87 -41.19
C ASP A 443 30.49 2.62 -41.84
N LEU A 444 29.32 2.71 -41.19
CA LEU A 444 28.15 3.43 -41.74
C LEU A 444 27.92 4.82 -41.12
N VAL A 445 28.68 5.19 -40.08
CA VAL A 445 28.60 6.50 -39.40
C VAL A 445 29.20 7.64 -40.26
N GLY A 446 29.74 7.33 -41.45
CA GLY A 446 30.59 8.24 -42.24
C GLY A 446 29.96 8.92 -43.47
N GLN A 447 28.68 8.74 -43.80
CA GLN A 447 28.10 9.42 -44.98
C GLN A 447 26.85 10.22 -44.63
N GLY A 448 27.08 11.50 -44.33
CA GLY A 448 26.07 12.50 -44.07
C GLY A 448 25.10 12.68 -45.24
N TYR A 449 23.81 12.56 -44.96
CA TYR A 449 22.73 13.01 -45.84
C TYR A 449 21.92 14.18 -45.25
N TYR A 450 22.22 14.61 -44.01
CA TYR A 450 21.55 15.71 -43.31
C TYR A 450 22.53 16.65 -42.58
N ASP A 451 23.73 16.84 -43.12
CA ASP A 451 24.76 17.76 -42.58
C ASP A 451 24.44 19.26 -42.86
N GLY A 452 23.16 19.60 -43.02
CA GLY A 452 22.73 20.86 -43.64
C GLY A 452 21.72 21.70 -42.85
N VAL A 453 21.34 21.32 -41.63
CA VAL A 453 20.48 22.16 -40.77
C VAL A 453 21.19 22.42 -39.46
N GLU A 454 22.18 23.31 -39.49
CA GLU A 454 22.74 23.89 -38.27
C GLU A 454 21.61 24.58 -37.49
N SER A 455 21.60 24.41 -36.17
CA SER A 455 20.60 25.08 -35.35
C SER A 455 20.81 26.59 -35.46
N ASN A 456 19.86 27.32 -36.06
CA ASN A 456 19.83 28.79 -36.09
C ASN A 456 19.58 29.41 -34.70
N PHE A 457 19.90 28.71 -33.61
CA PHE A 457 19.61 29.10 -32.25
C PHE A 457 20.18 30.49 -31.92
N GLU A 458 21.45 30.77 -32.24
CA GLU A 458 22.05 32.08 -31.96
C GLU A 458 21.33 33.21 -32.73
N SER A 459 21.01 32.97 -34.00
CA SER A 459 20.25 33.92 -34.83
C SER A 459 18.81 34.12 -34.32
N VAL A 460 18.15 33.06 -33.85
CA VAL A 460 16.80 33.14 -33.27
C VAL A 460 16.85 33.93 -31.95
N MET A 461 17.83 33.65 -31.08
CA MET A 461 18.00 34.38 -29.83
C MET A 461 18.29 35.85 -30.06
N GLU A 462 19.13 36.20 -31.03
CA GLU A 462 19.39 37.58 -31.43
C GLU A 462 18.13 38.24 -32.00
N HIS A 463 17.39 37.56 -32.88
CA HIS A 463 16.14 38.04 -33.47
C HIS A 463 15.09 38.37 -32.42
N PHE A 464 14.96 37.49 -31.42
CA PHE A 464 14.06 37.72 -30.29
C PHE A 464 14.68 38.59 -29.20
N GLY A 465 15.96 38.98 -29.26
CA GLY A 465 16.61 39.81 -28.25
C GLY A 465 16.79 39.14 -26.89
N ILE A 466 17.01 37.82 -26.85
CA ILE A 466 17.15 37.05 -25.61
C ILE A 466 18.65 36.82 -25.32
N GLY A 467 19.10 37.18 -24.13
CA GLY A 467 20.44 36.83 -23.63
C GLY A 467 20.42 35.55 -22.78
N MET A 468 21.35 34.61 -23.02
CA MET A 468 21.45 33.38 -22.21
C MET A 468 21.84 33.62 -20.74
N HIS A 469 22.45 34.77 -20.45
CA HIS A 469 22.82 35.20 -19.09
C HIS A 469 21.84 36.24 -18.53
N ASP A 470 20.72 36.46 -19.20
CA ASP A 470 19.74 37.44 -18.77
C ASP A 470 19.08 37.01 -17.46
N GLU A 471 18.91 37.97 -16.55
CA GLU A 471 18.30 37.76 -15.23
C GLU A 471 16.88 37.19 -15.39
N VAL A 472 16.19 37.56 -16.47
CA VAL A 472 14.86 37.10 -16.85
C VAL A 472 14.82 35.59 -17.11
N VAL A 473 15.84 35.01 -17.75
CA VAL A 473 15.92 33.56 -18.05
C VAL A 473 16.03 32.78 -16.74
N MET A 474 16.92 33.20 -15.85
CA MET A 474 17.15 32.55 -14.54
C MET A 474 15.94 32.66 -13.61
N LYS A 475 15.29 33.83 -13.57
CA LYS A 475 14.01 34.01 -12.86
C LYS A 475 12.93 33.10 -13.41
N SER A 476 12.77 33.03 -14.72
CA SER A 476 11.75 32.18 -15.35
C SER A 476 12.01 30.69 -15.09
N LEU A 477 13.25 30.23 -15.20
CA LEU A 477 13.67 28.86 -14.89
C LEU A 477 13.33 28.49 -13.43
N THR A 478 13.62 29.40 -12.51
CA THR A 478 13.31 29.26 -11.09
C THR A 478 11.81 29.09 -10.84
N GLN A 479 10.98 29.92 -11.49
CA GLN A 479 9.52 29.88 -11.34
C GLN A 479 8.91 28.59 -11.90
N PHE A 480 9.44 28.07 -13.01
CA PHE A 480 9.02 26.79 -13.56
C PHE A 480 9.25 25.63 -12.58
N PHE A 481 10.48 25.46 -12.09
CA PHE A 481 10.82 24.36 -11.18
C PHE A 481 10.10 24.46 -9.84
N ARG A 482 9.72 25.68 -9.44
CA ARG A 482 8.99 25.93 -8.20
C ARG A 482 7.51 25.60 -8.30
N TRP A 483 6.84 26.00 -9.38
CA TRP A 483 5.38 25.99 -9.46
C TRP A 483 4.80 25.02 -10.49
N GLN A 484 5.51 24.72 -11.58
CA GLN A 484 4.99 23.87 -12.65
C GLN A 484 5.53 22.44 -12.57
N TYR A 485 6.82 22.31 -12.26
CA TYR A 485 7.52 21.02 -12.20
C TYR A 485 6.86 19.97 -11.29
N PRO A 486 6.37 20.29 -10.07
CA PRO A 486 5.80 19.29 -9.16
C PRO A 486 4.61 18.51 -9.75
N HIS A 487 3.97 19.01 -10.80
CA HIS A 487 2.77 18.40 -11.38
C HIS A 487 3.08 17.32 -12.43
N PHE A 488 4.19 17.43 -13.15
CA PHE A 488 4.41 16.58 -14.32
C PHE A 488 5.76 15.86 -14.36
N MET A 489 6.80 16.40 -13.72
CA MET A 489 8.15 15.81 -13.53
C MET A 489 8.73 15.00 -14.72
N PHE A 490 8.33 15.30 -15.95
CA PHE A 490 8.90 14.70 -17.17
C PHE A 490 10.26 15.30 -17.52
N ILE A 491 10.68 16.36 -16.82
CA ILE A 491 12.06 16.86 -16.83
C ILE A 491 12.68 16.37 -15.52
N TYR A 492 13.90 15.86 -15.56
CA TYR A 492 14.67 15.59 -14.35
C TYR A 492 15.57 16.80 -14.09
N ARG A 493 15.26 17.56 -13.04
CA ARG A 493 15.84 18.89 -12.79
C ARG A 493 17.36 18.87 -12.74
N GLU A 494 17.94 17.91 -12.05
CA GLU A 494 19.38 17.86 -11.73
C GLU A 494 20.20 17.58 -12.99
N ALA A 495 19.76 16.63 -13.82
CA ALA A 495 20.42 16.37 -15.10
C ALA A 495 20.27 17.55 -16.06
N PHE A 496 19.10 18.19 -16.11
CA PHE A 496 18.90 19.39 -16.92
C PHE A 496 19.82 20.54 -16.49
N LEU A 497 19.89 20.84 -15.19
CA LEU A 497 20.71 21.94 -14.67
C LEU A 497 22.21 21.65 -14.81
N ARG A 498 22.62 20.39 -14.60
CA ARG A 498 24.00 19.94 -14.82
C ARG A 498 24.44 20.17 -16.26
N ASP A 499 23.60 19.82 -17.22
CA ASP A 499 23.90 20.04 -18.64
C ASP A 499 23.80 21.54 -19.02
N HIS A 500 22.91 22.30 -18.39
CA HIS A 500 22.76 23.75 -18.63
C HIS A 500 23.98 24.58 -18.18
N PHE A 501 24.50 24.28 -16.98
CA PHE A 501 25.65 24.97 -16.39
C PHE A 501 27.00 24.31 -16.71
N GLY A 502 26.99 23.08 -17.21
CA GLY A 502 28.16 22.31 -17.64
C GLY A 502 28.39 22.39 -19.16
N ASP A 503 28.70 21.24 -19.77
CA ASP A 503 28.98 21.14 -21.20
C ASP A 503 27.69 21.05 -22.04
N ARG A 504 27.23 22.22 -22.50
CA ARG A 504 26.02 22.36 -23.32
C ARG A 504 26.10 21.66 -24.67
N LYS A 505 27.30 21.44 -25.23
CA LYS A 505 27.45 20.87 -26.59
C LYS A 505 27.27 19.35 -26.60
N ASN A 506 27.55 18.68 -25.48
CA ASN A 506 27.45 17.23 -25.33
C ASN A 506 26.36 16.78 -24.32
N GLY A 507 25.56 17.72 -23.81
CA GLY A 507 24.50 17.43 -22.82
C GLY A 507 23.35 16.61 -23.43
N LYS A 508 23.00 15.50 -22.78
CA LYS A 508 21.90 14.60 -23.20
C LYS A 508 20.52 15.13 -22.82
N TYR A 509 20.44 15.92 -21.75
CA TYR A 509 19.22 16.33 -21.07
C TYR A 509 18.92 17.81 -21.21
N TRP A 510 19.59 18.49 -22.14
CA TRP A 510 19.45 19.92 -22.37
C TRP A 510 19.36 20.24 -23.87
N SER A 511 18.54 21.23 -24.21
CA SER A 511 18.58 21.87 -25.52
C SER A 511 18.08 23.31 -25.40
N SER A 512 18.45 24.15 -26.35
CA SER A 512 17.98 25.53 -26.39
C SER A 512 16.45 25.63 -26.49
N ALA A 513 15.82 24.78 -27.29
CA ALA A 513 14.37 24.72 -27.40
C ALA A 513 13.71 24.30 -26.07
N LEU A 514 14.29 23.33 -25.35
CA LEU A 514 13.80 22.90 -24.06
C LEU A 514 13.91 24.00 -23.00
N LEU A 515 15.06 24.67 -22.91
CA LEU A 515 15.27 25.79 -21.99
C LEU A 515 14.24 26.90 -22.23
N LEU A 516 14.08 27.33 -23.48
CA LEU A 516 13.12 28.39 -23.82
C LEU A 516 11.67 27.96 -23.55
N SER A 517 11.34 26.69 -23.80
CA SER A 517 10.01 26.13 -23.48
C SER A 517 9.73 26.13 -21.97
N ILE A 518 10.73 25.78 -21.17
CA ILE A 518 10.68 25.84 -19.70
C ILE A 518 10.52 27.30 -19.23
N CYS A 519 11.32 28.21 -19.78
CA CYS A 519 11.24 29.64 -19.48
C CYS A 519 9.88 30.22 -19.87
N ALA A 520 9.27 29.82 -20.98
CA ALA A 520 7.93 30.27 -21.37
C ALA A 520 6.88 29.93 -20.30
N LEU A 521 6.82 28.68 -19.84
CA LEU A 521 5.90 28.28 -18.77
C LEU A 521 6.22 28.92 -17.42
N GLY A 522 7.51 29.04 -17.08
CA GLY A 522 7.95 29.66 -15.83
C GLY A 522 7.70 31.17 -15.78
N ALA A 523 7.93 31.86 -16.89
CA ALA A 523 7.68 33.29 -17.05
C ALA A 523 6.19 33.59 -16.90
N LEU A 524 5.32 32.74 -17.47
CA LEU A 524 3.87 32.91 -17.46
C LEU A 524 3.27 32.99 -16.05
N VAL A 525 3.87 32.29 -15.08
CA VAL A 525 3.39 32.17 -13.69
C VAL A 525 4.11 33.12 -12.73
N SER A 526 4.71 34.19 -13.24
CA SER A 526 5.44 35.20 -12.46
C SER A 526 5.14 36.59 -12.97
N LEU A 527 4.76 37.51 -12.07
CA LEU A 527 4.36 38.87 -12.43
C LEU A 527 5.50 39.64 -13.10
N ASP A 528 6.74 39.42 -12.66
CA ASP A 528 7.92 40.17 -13.10
C ASP A 528 8.43 39.76 -14.49
N THR A 529 8.12 38.54 -14.93
CA THR A 529 8.70 37.93 -16.14
C THR A 529 7.66 37.62 -17.20
N LYS A 530 6.37 37.82 -16.90
CA LYS A 530 5.24 37.41 -17.74
C LYS A 530 5.27 37.99 -19.15
N GLU A 531 5.73 39.22 -19.30
CA GLU A 531 5.79 39.90 -20.60
C GLU A 531 6.74 39.19 -21.57
N SER A 532 7.81 38.55 -21.07
CA SER A 532 8.77 37.78 -21.84
C SER A 532 8.32 36.36 -22.18
N SER A 533 7.20 35.89 -21.60
CA SER A 533 6.67 34.53 -21.79
C SER A 533 6.38 34.21 -23.26
N ASP A 534 5.69 35.11 -23.97
CA ASP A 534 5.33 34.91 -25.37
C ASP A 534 6.57 34.93 -26.28
N GLN A 535 7.57 35.76 -25.94
CA GLN A 535 8.85 35.83 -26.64
C GLN A 535 9.66 34.52 -26.51
N PHE A 536 9.75 33.96 -25.29
CA PHE A 536 10.38 32.65 -25.07
C PHE A 536 9.67 31.53 -25.84
N PHE A 537 8.34 31.53 -25.83
CA PHE A 537 7.54 30.54 -26.55
C PHE A 537 7.81 30.58 -28.06
N LEU A 538 7.74 31.77 -28.69
CA LEU A 538 7.96 31.93 -30.13
C LEU A 538 9.38 31.54 -30.55
N ALA A 539 10.39 31.87 -29.72
CA ALA A 539 11.77 31.46 -29.94
C ALA A 539 11.93 29.93 -29.86
N ALA A 540 11.36 29.30 -28.82
CA ALA A 540 11.40 27.85 -28.65
C ALA A 540 10.73 27.12 -29.83
N GLU A 541 9.55 27.59 -30.23
CA GLU A 541 8.76 27.04 -31.33
C GLU A 541 9.51 27.13 -32.67
N SER A 542 10.15 28.28 -32.94
CA SER A 542 10.93 28.50 -34.17
C SER A 542 12.09 27.52 -34.29
N ILE A 543 12.74 27.19 -33.18
CA ILE A 543 13.87 26.24 -33.16
C ILE A 543 13.37 24.80 -33.32
N ILE A 544 12.37 24.40 -32.51
CA ILE A 544 11.94 23.01 -32.44
C ILE A 544 11.18 22.56 -33.69
N MET A 545 10.48 23.46 -34.38
CA MET A 545 9.76 23.11 -35.60
C MET A 545 10.67 22.85 -36.79
N VAL A 546 11.85 23.48 -36.81
CA VAL A 546 12.84 23.28 -37.88
C VAL A 546 13.70 22.04 -37.62
N THR A 547 14.11 21.82 -36.37
CA THR A 547 15.13 20.82 -36.02
C THR A 547 14.60 19.64 -35.21
N GLY A 548 13.51 19.81 -34.46
CA GLY A 548 13.04 18.81 -33.50
C GLY A 548 12.25 17.66 -34.12
N LEU A 549 11.66 17.85 -35.30
CA LEU A 549 10.94 16.78 -36.01
C LEU A 549 11.86 15.85 -36.81
N THR A 550 13.01 16.36 -37.24
CA THR A 550 14.01 15.56 -37.95
C THR A 550 14.89 14.77 -36.98
N ARG A 551 15.06 15.25 -35.74
CA ARG A 551 15.93 14.66 -34.72
C ARG A 551 15.21 14.37 -33.40
N PRO A 552 14.53 13.21 -33.28
CA PRO A 552 13.97 12.75 -32.01
C PRO A 552 15.03 12.61 -30.91
N SER A 553 14.78 13.26 -29.76
CA SER A 553 15.62 13.22 -28.57
C SER A 553 14.80 13.38 -27.29
N ILE A 554 15.41 13.07 -26.14
CA ILE A 554 14.80 13.32 -24.81
C ILE A 554 14.38 14.79 -24.67
N ALA A 555 15.27 15.71 -25.03
CA ALA A 555 15.02 17.14 -24.90
C ALA A 555 13.87 17.63 -25.81
N THR A 556 13.73 17.07 -27.01
CA THR A 556 12.62 17.41 -27.93
C THR A 556 11.27 16.91 -27.43
N VAL A 557 11.20 15.70 -26.83
CA VAL A 557 9.97 15.18 -26.21
C VAL A 557 9.50 16.13 -25.09
N GLN A 558 10.42 16.48 -24.18
CA GLN A 558 10.15 17.37 -23.05
C GLN A 558 9.75 18.77 -23.52
N ALA A 559 10.41 19.30 -24.56
CA ALA A 559 10.12 20.63 -25.09
C ALA A 559 8.73 20.68 -25.75
N PHE A 560 8.38 19.71 -26.61
CA PHE A 560 7.03 19.63 -27.18
C PHE A 560 5.94 19.52 -26.11
N LEU A 561 6.20 18.79 -25.03
CA LEU A 561 5.25 18.67 -23.92
C LEU A 561 5.07 19.99 -23.16
N CYS A 562 6.15 20.73 -22.90
CA CYS A 562 6.07 22.10 -22.36
C CYS A 562 5.27 23.05 -23.28
N LEU A 563 5.55 23.05 -24.59
CA LEU A 563 4.82 23.86 -25.56
C LEU A 563 3.34 23.46 -25.66
N ALA A 564 3.02 22.18 -25.52
CA ALA A 564 1.64 21.70 -25.48
C ALA A 564 0.86 22.32 -24.32
N PHE A 565 1.41 22.28 -23.10
CA PHE A 565 0.80 22.91 -21.93
C PHE A 565 0.66 24.42 -22.08
N TYR A 566 1.66 25.08 -22.69
CA TYR A 566 1.60 26.50 -22.98
C TYR A 566 0.41 26.84 -23.88
N GLU A 567 0.31 26.18 -25.04
CA GLU A 567 -0.74 26.46 -26.02
C GLU A 567 -2.14 26.12 -25.52
N ILE A 568 -2.31 24.99 -24.80
CA ILE A 568 -3.58 24.66 -24.15
C ILE A 568 -3.93 25.75 -23.13
N GLY A 569 -2.95 26.17 -22.33
CA GLY A 569 -3.12 27.24 -21.35
C GLY A 569 -3.50 28.59 -21.96
N ARG A 570 -3.03 28.91 -23.16
CA ARG A 570 -3.41 30.11 -23.93
C ARG A 570 -4.78 30.00 -24.61
N GLY A 571 -5.34 28.79 -24.70
CA GLY A 571 -6.63 28.51 -25.33
C GLY A 571 -6.52 28.01 -26.78
N ASN A 572 -5.32 27.79 -27.30
CA ASN A 572 -5.05 27.27 -28.64
C ASN A 572 -5.09 25.73 -28.65
N LEU A 573 -6.28 25.18 -28.40
CA LEU A 573 -6.48 23.76 -28.06
C LEU A 573 -5.97 22.78 -29.14
N SER A 574 -6.19 23.08 -30.43
CA SER A 574 -5.79 22.19 -31.52
C SER A 574 -4.27 22.09 -31.67
N LYS A 575 -3.58 23.22 -31.54
CA LYS A 575 -2.11 23.31 -31.62
C LYS A 575 -1.47 22.61 -30.43
N GLY A 576 -1.96 22.89 -29.22
CA GLY A 576 -1.47 22.24 -28.01
C GLY A 576 -1.69 20.72 -28.00
N TRP A 577 -2.86 20.23 -28.44
CA TRP A 577 -3.07 18.79 -28.60
C TRP A 577 -2.14 18.16 -29.65
N GLY A 578 -1.93 18.85 -30.77
CA GLY A 578 -0.97 18.43 -31.80
C GLY A 578 0.44 18.25 -31.23
N TYR A 579 0.91 19.20 -30.43
CA TYR A 579 2.22 19.15 -29.77
C TYR A 579 2.33 18.01 -28.78
N SER A 580 1.29 17.78 -27.96
CA SER A 580 1.28 16.61 -27.06
C SER A 580 1.36 15.29 -27.83
N GLY A 581 0.65 15.17 -28.95
CA GLY A 581 0.69 13.98 -29.79
C GLY A 581 2.04 13.76 -30.47
N ILE A 582 2.75 14.83 -30.87
CA ILE A 582 4.13 14.75 -31.35
C ILE A 582 5.03 14.21 -30.24
N ALA A 583 4.93 14.76 -29.03
CA ALA A 583 5.72 14.30 -27.88
C ALA A 583 5.47 12.81 -27.56
N PHE A 584 4.22 12.36 -27.54
CA PHE A 584 3.90 10.95 -27.22
C PHE A 584 4.39 9.98 -28.30
N ARG A 585 4.21 10.31 -29.58
CA ARG A 585 4.73 9.49 -30.68
C ARG A 585 6.25 9.45 -30.69
N MET A 586 6.90 10.58 -30.43
CA MET A 586 8.35 10.66 -30.34
C MET A 586 8.90 9.87 -29.14
N ALA A 587 8.20 9.88 -28.00
CA ALA A 587 8.53 9.02 -26.87
C ALA A 587 8.43 7.53 -27.23
N GLN A 588 7.43 7.14 -28.02
CA GLN A 588 7.29 5.77 -28.50
C GLN A 588 8.36 5.37 -29.52
N ASP A 589 8.70 6.29 -30.41
CA ASP A 589 9.77 6.16 -31.40
C ASP A 589 11.13 5.92 -30.70
N LEU A 590 11.38 6.62 -29.59
CA LEU A 590 12.55 6.44 -28.72
C LEU A 590 12.45 5.22 -27.77
N GLY A 591 11.39 4.42 -27.86
CA GLY A 591 11.21 3.19 -27.10
C GLY A 591 10.83 3.35 -25.63
N PHE A 592 10.32 4.52 -25.20
CA PHE A 592 10.07 4.79 -23.77
C PHE A 592 8.97 3.92 -23.14
N GLN A 593 8.18 3.21 -23.94
CA GLN A 593 7.18 2.21 -23.52
C GLN A 593 7.78 0.88 -23.04
N LYS A 594 9.08 0.66 -23.26
CA LYS A 594 9.84 -0.50 -22.78
C LYS A 594 10.64 -0.11 -21.54
N ASP A 595 10.77 -1.01 -20.57
CA ASP A 595 11.58 -0.69 -19.39
C ASP A 595 13.06 -0.57 -19.79
N PRO A 596 13.74 0.56 -19.48
CA PRO A 596 15.13 0.75 -19.85
C PRO A 596 16.06 -0.35 -19.33
N LYS A 597 15.74 -1.01 -18.19
CA LYS A 597 16.57 -2.08 -17.60
C LYS A 597 16.77 -3.28 -18.53
N ASP A 598 15.78 -3.57 -19.38
CA ASP A 598 15.80 -4.77 -20.23
C ASP A 598 16.76 -4.66 -21.43
N TRP A 599 17.28 -3.46 -21.70
CA TRP A 599 18.11 -3.19 -22.88
C TRP A 599 19.27 -2.21 -22.64
N VAL A 600 19.60 -1.90 -21.37
CA VAL A 600 20.79 -1.11 -20.97
C VAL A 600 22.06 -1.59 -21.67
N GLN A 601 22.19 -2.89 -21.91
CA GLN A 601 23.38 -3.48 -22.54
C GLN A 601 23.56 -3.10 -24.02
N HIS A 602 22.49 -2.60 -24.67
CA HIS A 602 22.45 -2.31 -26.09
C HIS A 602 22.33 -0.80 -26.40
N ASP A 603 22.25 0.06 -25.37
CA ASP A 603 22.15 1.52 -25.51
C ASP A 603 23.25 2.25 -24.74
N SER A 604 24.20 2.85 -25.46
CA SER A 604 25.27 3.67 -24.88
C SER A 604 24.75 4.95 -24.21
N SER A 605 23.53 5.39 -24.53
CA SER A 605 22.90 6.54 -23.89
C SER A 605 22.33 6.20 -22.49
N LEU A 606 22.13 4.91 -22.17
CA LEU A 606 21.71 4.37 -20.87
C LEU A 606 22.91 3.89 -20.04
N ALA A 607 23.93 4.73 -19.87
CA ALA A 607 25.19 4.32 -19.25
C ALA A 607 25.10 4.20 -17.71
N THR A 608 24.13 4.86 -17.08
CA THR A 608 24.02 4.97 -15.63
C THR A 608 22.62 4.59 -15.10
N PRO A 609 22.49 4.18 -13.83
CA PRO A 609 21.20 4.02 -13.18
C PRO A 609 20.35 5.31 -13.15
N GLU A 610 21.00 6.48 -13.18
CA GLU A 610 20.35 7.78 -13.32
C GLU A 610 19.63 7.89 -14.68
N ASP A 611 20.29 7.48 -15.78
CA ASP A 611 19.72 7.52 -17.13
C ASP A 611 18.46 6.63 -17.26
N VAL A 612 18.47 5.45 -16.63
CA VAL A 612 17.32 4.53 -16.57
C VAL A 612 16.11 5.20 -15.91
N GLU A 613 16.32 5.83 -14.76
CA GLU A 613 15.25 6.47 -14.00
C GLU A 613 14.73 7.73 -14.68
N ILE A 614 15.61 8.53 -15.32
CA ILE A 614 15.18 9.70 -16.11
C ILE A 614 14.20 9.27 -17.21
N ARG A 615 14.50 8.18 -17.94
CA ARG A 615 13.61 7.67 -18.98
C ARG A 615 12.27 7.18 -18.44
N ARG A 616 12.26 6.44 -17.33
CA ARG A 616 11.01 6.02 -16.66
C ARG A 616 10.16 7.23 -16.29
N ARG A 617 10.76 8.29 -15.74
CA ARG A 617 10.06 9.53 -15.36
C ARG A 617 9.48 10.27 -16.55
N ILE A 618 10.22 10.35 -17.67
CA ILE A 618 9.71 10.98 -18.89
C ILE A 618 8.48 10.22 -19.38
N TYR A 619 8.52 8.88 -19.44
CA TYR A 619 7.37 8.07 -19.84
C TYR A 619 6.16 8.32 -18.93
N TRP A 620 6.32 8.20 -17.62
CA TRP A 620 5.22 8.40 -16.67
C TRP A 620 4.70 9.85 -16.66
N GLY A 621 5.56 10.84 -16.90
CA GLY A 621 5.14 12.22 -17.06
C GLY A 621 4.37 12.45 -18.36
N CYS A 622 4.73 11.79 -19.47
CA CYS A 622 3.92 11.73 -20.69
C CYS A 622 2.56 11.07 -20.43
N TYR A 623 2.55 9.94 -19.72
CA TYR A 623 1.35 9.21 -19.34
C TYR A 623 0.37 10.07 -18.55
N ILE A 624 0.81 10.77 -17.49
CA ILE A 624 -0.03 11.67 -16.69
C ILE A 624 -0.54 12.84 -17.55
N SER A 625 0.34 13.44 -18.35
CA SER A 625 0.01 14.58 -19.22
C SER A 625 -1.07 14.22 -20.24
N ASP A 626 -0.99 13.04 -20.84
CA ASP A 626 -1.99 12.51 -21.77
C ASP A 626 -3.39 12.50 -21.14
N LYS A 627 -3.51 12.02 -19.89
CA LYS A 627 -4.81 11.92 -19.21
C LYS A 627 -5.38 13.29 -18.86
N LEU A 628 -4.54 14.19 -18.36
CA LEU A 628 -4.96 15.55 -18.06
C LEU A 628 -5.41 16.30 -19.32
N ILE A 629 -4.62 16.26 -20.39
CA ILE A 629 -4.93 16.93 -21.66
C ILE A 629 -6.21 16.34 -22.26
N SER A 630 -6.33 15.01 -22.26
CA SER A 630 -7.52 14.29 -22.75
C SER A 630 -8.78 14.70 -21.98
N LEU A 631 -8.70 14.84 -20.66
CA LEU A 631 -9.80 15.33 -19.82
C LEU A 631 -10.17 16.79 -20.10
N ILE A 632 -9.19 17.67 -20.27
CA ILE A 632 -9.41 19.10 -20.56
C ILE A 632 -10.10 19.27 -21.92
N LEU A 633 -9.67 18.49 -22.91
CA LEU A 633 -10.13 18.63 -24.30
C LEU A 633 -11.31 17.73 -24.66
N GLY A 634 -11.65 16.74 -23.82
CA GLY A 634 -12.63 15.70 -24.12
C GLY A 634 -12.21 14.81 -25.29
N ARG A 635 -10.90 14.48 -25.39
CA ARG A 635 -10.33 13.68 -26.49
C ARG A 635 -9.90 12.30 -25.99
N PRO A 636 -9.82 11.27 -26.87
CA PRO A 636 -9.32 9.95 -26.48
C PRO A 636 -7.89 10.01 -25.95
N VAL A 637 -7.61 9.17 -24.96
CA VAL A 637 -6.25 8.94 -24.44
C VAL A 637 -5.40 8.21 -25.46
N TYR A 638 -4.09 8.47 -25.46
CA TYR A 638 -3.16 7.87 -26.41
C TYR A 638 -2.29 6.78 -25.80
N LEU A 639 -1.76 7.00 -24.60
CA LEU A 639 -0.91 6.03 -23.90
C LEU A 639 -1.80 5.14 -23.02
N VAL A 640 -1.61 3.83 -23.04
CA VAL A 640 -2.41 2.88 -22.25
C VAL A 640 -1.50 2.17 -21.25
N TYR A 641 -1.97 2.00 -20.01
CA TYR A 641 -1.16 1.44 -18.93
C TYR A 641 -0.67 0.03 -19.25
N ASP A 642 -1.57 -0.85 -19.69
CA ASP A 642 -1.29 -2.27 -19.95
C ASP A 642 -0.54 -2.52 -21.28
N GLU A 643 -0.28 -1.48 -22.07
CA GLU A 643 0.49 -1.56 -23.33
C GLU A 643 1.98 -1.22 -23.15
N ALA A 644 2.39 -0.83 -21.93
CA ALA A 644 3.76 -0.49 -21.61
C ALA A 644 4.36 -1.43 -20.56
N GLU A 645 5.65 -1.70 -20.71
CA GLU A 645 6.43 -2.59 -19.83
C GLU A 645 7.21 -1.81 -18.75
N VAL A 646 7.14 -0.48 -18.80
CA VAL A 646 7.87 0.43 -17.90
C VAL A 646 7.44 0.18 -16.45
N GLN A 647 8.40 -0.16 -15.61
CA GLN A 647 8.13 -0.37 -14.19
C GLN A 647 7.84 0.95 -13.46
N PRO A 648 7.13 0.91 -12.32
CA PRO A 648 6.98 2.06 -11.44
C PRO A 648 8.36 2.62 -10.99
N MET A 649 8.45 3.93 -10.85
CA MET A 649 9.72 4.65 -10.57
C MET A 649 10.37 4.23 -9.25
N GLU A 650 11.69 4.10 -9.27
CA GLU A 650 12.49 3.82 -8.08
C GLU A 650 12.91 5.13 -7.40
N THR A 651 12.93 5.14 -6.06
CA THR A 651 13.45 6.29 -5.32
C THR A 651 14.97 6.29 -5.38
N LEU A 652 15.53 6.94 -6.39
CA LEU A 652 16.95 7.27 -6.39
C LEU A 652 17.25 8.27 -5.25
N PRO A 653 18.46 8.24 -4.65
CA PRO A 653 18.87 9.24 -3.68
C PRO A 653 18.81 10.62 -4.32
N GLU A 654 17.78 11.39 -3.97
CA GLU A 654 17.71 12.79 -4.38
C GLU A 654 18.91 13.52 -3.73
N PRO A 655 19.66 14.36 -4.47
CA PRO A 655 20.74 15.11 -3.88
C PRO A 655 20.24 15.92 -2.67
N PRO A 656 21.09 16.20 -1.66
CA PRO A 656 20.68 16.85 -0.40
C PRO A 656 19.86 18.13 -0.56
N GLU A 657 20.04 18.81 -1.70
CA GLU A 657 19.33 20.02 -2.11
C GLU A 657 17.84 19.80 -2.47
N MET A 658 17.46 18.58 -2.88
CA MET A 658 16.09 18.16 -3.20
C MET A 658 15.37 17.47 -2.04
N VAL A 659 16.10 17.01 -1.02
CA VAL A 659 15.52 16.39 0.19
C VAL A 659 14.48 17.32 0.84
N SER A 660 14.57 18.62 0.62
CA SER A 660 13.51 19.59 0.92
C SER A 660 12.97 20.21 -0.36
N TRP A 661 11.65 20.15 -0.62
CA TRP A 661 11.02 21.12 -1.52
C TRP A 661 11.25 22.51 -0.92
N ARG A 662 12.16 23.28 -1.52
CA ARG A 662 12.43 24.67 -1.14
C ARG A 662 11.78 25.59 -2.16
N PRO A 663 10.81 26.42 -1.77
CA PRO A 663 10.34 27.48 -2.65
C PRO A 663 11.49 28.46 -2.86
N VAL A 664 12.14 28.40 -4.03
CA VAL A 664 13.31 29.24 -4.36
C VAL A 664 12.91 30.72 -4.28
N GLY A 665 13.50 31.49 -3.36
CA GLY A 665 13.25 32.93 -3.20
C GLY A 665 12.46 33.36 -1.95
N PHE A 666 12.20 32.46 -0.99
CA PHE A 666 12.00 32.87 0.39
C PHE A 666 13.36 32.86 1.09
N GLY A 667 13.79 33.98 1.65
CA GLY A 667 15.03 34.06 2.44
C GLY A 667 15.00 33.06 3.61
N ASP A 668 16.18 32.70 4.11
CA ASP A 668 16.41 31.72 5.17
C ASP A 668 15.68 31.98 6.50
N GLU A 669 14.83 33.00 6.60
CA GLU A 669 14.26 33.47 7.87
C GLU A 669 12.94 32.81 8.29
N ASP A 670 12.31 31.95 7.47
CA ASP A 670 10.95 31.44 7.79
C ASP A 670 10.76 29.91 7.66
N THR A 671 11.83 29.12 7.65
CA THR A 671 11.72 27.65 7.57
C THR A 671 11.83 26.97 8.93
N GLN A 672 10.72 26.98 9.69
CA GLN A 672 10.43 25.83 10.55
C GLN A 672 10.21 24.59 9.66
N SER A 673 11.30 23.93 9.30
CA SER A 673 11.43 22.50 9.02
C SER A 673 10.13 21.77 8.64
N THR A 674 9.61 21.98 7.44
CA THR A 674 8.83 20.92 6.78
C THR A 674 9.80 19.80 6.42
N LYS A 675 9.89 18.79 7.29
CA LYS A 675 10.70 17.59 7.07
C LYS A 675 10.30 16.96 5.73
N ALA A 676 11.23 17.06 4.78
CA ALA A 676 11.48 16.22 3.62
C ALA A 676 10.45 15.13 3.31
N THR A 677 9.70 15.28 2.22
CA THR A 677 9.06 14.13 1.54
C THR A 677 9.45 14.19 0.08
N SER A 678 10.06 13.14 -0.45
CA SER A 678 10.37 13.00 -1.88
C SER A 678 9.10 13.25 -2.70
N MET A 679 9.24 13.88 -3.88
CA MET A 679 8.11 14.08 -4.80
C MET A 679 7.74 12.79 -5.55
N ILE A 680 8.54 11.73 -5.47
CA ILE A 680 8.30 10.46 -6.16
C ILE A 680 7.05 9.73 -5.63
N PRO A 681 6.88 9.55 -4.31
CA PRO A 681 5.63 9.03 -3.76
C PRO A 681 4.38 9.80 -4.23
N TYR A 682 4.49 11.12 -4.42
CA TYR A 682 3.42 11.93 -4.99
C TYR A 682 3.15 11.59 -6.46
N LEU A 683 4.20 11.39 -7.27
CA LEU A 683 4.06 11.01 -8.68
C LEU A 683 3.44 9.62 -8.85
N HIS A 684 3.77 8.67 -7.98
CA HIS A 684 3.12 7.36 -7.92
C HIS A 684 1.61 7.48 -7.74
N GLU A 685 1.15 8.37 -6.86
CA GLU A 685 -0.28 8.61 -6.68
C GLU A 685 -0.94 9.29 -7.89
N GLN A 686 -0.23 10.15 -8.62
CA GLN A 686 -0.73 10.71 -9.88
C GLN A 686 -0.89 9.63 -10.96
N ILE A 687 0.02 8.65 -11.04
CA ILE A 687 -0.09 7.52 -11.97
C ILE A 687 -1.31 6.67 -11.62
N ARG A 688 -1.50 6.33 -10.34
CA ARG A 688 -2.66 5.56 -9.86
C ARG A 688 -3.99 6.25 -10.20
N LEU A 689 -4.10 7.56 -9.98
CA LEU A 689 -5.29 8.33 -10.37
C LEU A 689 -5.47 8.37 -11.89
N SER A 690 -4.39 8.56 -12.65
CA SER A 690 -4.41 8.59 -14.11
C SER A 690 -4.88 7.26 -14.71
N ARG A 691 -4.58 6.12 -14.08
CA ARG A 691 -5.10 4.81 -14.50
C ARG A 691 -6.63 4.71 -14.38
N ILE A 692 -7.21 5.31 -13.34
CA ILE A 692 -8.67 5.38 -13.17
C ILE A 692 -9.28 6.28 -14.26
N ILE A 693 -8.65 7.43 -14.53
CA ILE A 693 -9.05 8.35 -15.60
C ILE A 693 -8.99 7.67 -16.97
N GLU A 694 -7.93 6.92 -17.26
CA GLU A 694 -7.79 6.15 -18.50
C GLU A 694 -8.95 5.19 -18.70
N ARG A 695 -9.29 4.41 -17.68
CA ARG A 695 -10.44 3.49 -17.75
C ARG A 695 -11.74 4.23 -17.97
N MET A 696 -11.97 5.36 -17.28
CA MET A 696 -13.14 6.20 -17.51
C MET A 696 -13.24 6.67 -18.97
N MET A 697 -12.13 7.13 -19.56
CA MET A 697 -12.07 7.62 -20.93
C MET A 697 -12.25 6.52 -21.98
N THR A 698 -11.64 5.34 -21.76
CA THR A 698 -11.63 4.22 -22.73
C THR A 698 -12.90 3.36 -22.67
N THR A 699 -13.61 3.34 -21.54
CA THR A 699 -14.81 2.51 -21.35
C THR A 699 -16.09 3.32 -21.42
N LEU A 700 -16.32 4.26 -20.48
CA LEU A 700 -17.59 4.98 -20.37
C LEU A 700 -17.72 6.12 -21.36
N PHE A 701 -16.67 6.91 -21.55
CA PHE A 701 -16.68 8.05 -22.48
C PHE A 701 -16.29 7.66 -23.91
N SER A 702 -16.02 6.38 -24.17
CA SER A 702 -15.75 5.89 -25.51
C SER A 702 -17.04 5.88 -26.36
N PRO A 703 -17.04 6.52 -27.54
CA PRO A 703 -18.19 6.52 -28.45
C PRO A 703 -18.60 5.14 -28.94
N ARG A 704 -17.68 4.17 -28.90
CA ARG A 704 -17.89 2.78 -29.32
C ARG A 704 -18.06 1.83 -28.12
N SER A 705 -18.48 2.33 -26.97
CA SER A 705 -18.79 1.44 -25.85
C SER A 705 -19.98 0.55 -26.21
N HIS A 706 -19.69 -0.70 -26.59
CA HIS A 706 -20.70 -1.75 -26.85
C HIS A 706 -21.32 -2.30 -25.56
N LEU A 707 -21.14 -1.59 -24.45
CA LEU A 707 -21.72 -1.94 -23.16
C LEU A 707 -23.24 -1.79 -23.24
N ASP A 708 -23.93 -2.86 -22.85
CA ASP A 708 -25.35 -2.78 -22.54
C ASP A 708 -25.58 -1.88 -21.31
N ASP A 709 -26.84 -1.52 -21.04
CA ASP A 709 -27.18 -0.58 -19.97
C ASP A 709 -26.75 -1.08 -18.57
N ILE A 710 -26.74 -2.40 -18.37
CA ILE A 710 -26.35 -3.03 -17.10
C ILE A 710 -24.83 -2.92 -16.89
N SER A 711 -24.06 -3.29 -17.91
CA SER A 711 -22.59 -3.26 -17.90
C SER A 711 -22.08 -1.83 -17.77
N ARG A 712 -22.72 -0.87 -18.46
CA ARG A 712 -22.40 0.55 -18.37
C ARG A 712 -22.61 1.06 -16.94
N ARG A 713 -23.72 0.68 -16.29
CA ARG A 713 -24.01 1.07 -14.91
C ARG A 713 -23.04 0.44 -13.90
N LEU A 714 -22.71 -0.84 -14.07
CA LEU A 714 -21.73 -1.52 -13.22
C LEU A 714 -20.34 -0.89 -13.34
N CYS A 715 -19.91 -0.58 -14.57
CA CYS A 715 -18.64 0.10 -14.83
C CYS A 715 -18.59 1.48 -14.15
N PHE A 716 -19.68 2.25 -14.27
CA PHE A 716 -19.84 3.53 -13.59
C PHE A 716 -19.73 3.44 -12.06
N ASP A 717 -20.44 2.50 -11.44
CA ASP A 717 -20.39 2.31 -9.99
C ASP A 717 -18.99 1.86 -9.53
N ASN A 718 -18.34 0.98 -10.29
CA ASN A 718 -16.97 0.54 -10.00
C ASN A 718 -15.95 1.68 -10.09
N LEU A 719 -16.04 2.56 -11.10
CA LEU A 719 -15.15 3.71 -11.23
C LEU A 719 -15.32 4.71 -10.07
N ASN A 720 -16.55 4.95 -9.62
CA ASN A 720 -16.81 5.78 -8.44
C ASN A 720 -16.18 5.18 -7.17
N LEU A 721 -16.25 3.86 -7.00
CA LEU A 721 -15.64 3.16 -5.88
C LEU A 721 -14.12 3.20 -5.95
N GLU A 722 -13.53 3.07 -7.13
CA GLU A 722 -12.08 3.18 -7.33
C GLU A 722 -11.57 4.60 -7.02
N LEU A 723 -12.27 5.64 -7.46
CA LEU A 723 -11.96 7.03 -7.10
C LEU A 723 -11.99 7.23 -5.58
N ASN A 724 -13.04 6.77 -4.91
CA ASN A 724 -13.15 6.88 -3.45
C ASN A 724 -12.04 6.11 -2.72
N ARG A 725 -11.79 4.86 -3.12
CA ARG A 725 -10.69 4.04 -2.56
C ARG A 725 -9.33 4.70 -2.77
N TRP A 726 -9.10 5.28 -3.94
CA TRP A 726 -7.87 6.00 -4.23
C TRP A 726 -7.68 7.16 -3.23
N ARG A 727 -8.70 8.02 -3.05
CA ARG A 727 -8.65 9.16 -2.10
C ARG A 727 -8.39 8.69 -0.66
N GLU A 728 -9.02 7.60 -0.23
CA GLU A 728 -8.87 7.05 1.13
C GLU A 728 -7.50 6.40 1.35
N SER A 729 -6.96 5.77 0.31
CA SER A 729 -5.66 5.09 0.35
C SER A 729 -4.46 6.04 0.24
N LEU A 730 -4.69 7.34 0.04
CA LEU A 730 -3.60 8.31 -0.05
C LEU A 730 -2.74 8.26 1.21
N PRO A 731 -1.41 8.34 1.10
CA PRO A 731 -0.52 8.47 2.25
C PRO A 731 -0.63 9.87 2.87
N ASP A 732 -0.28 10.01 4.15
CA ASP A 732 -0.52 11.25 4.92
C ASP A 732 0.15 12.50 4.31
N PHE A 733 1.30 12.36 3.66
CA PHE A 733 1.97 13.47 2.97
C PHE A 733 1.21 13.99 1.73
N ALA A 734 0.33 13.16 1.14
CA ALA A 734 -0.49 13.50 -0.03
C ALA A 734 -1.95 13.80 0.35
N LYS A 735 -2.33 13.68 1.62
CA LYS A 735 -3.69 13.99 2.09
C LYS A 735 -3.87 15.50 2.24
N TRP A 736 -5.02 15.97 1.80
CA TRP A 736 -5.52 17.30 2.13
C TRP A 736 -6.78 17.18 2.98
N LEU A 737 -6.78 17.85 4.14
CA LEU A 737 -7.90 17.88 5.06
C LEU A 737 -8.45 19.31 5.11
N LYS A 738 -9.73 19.46 4.71
CA LYS A 738 -10.45 20.74 4.71
C LYS A 738 -10.45 21.45 6.07
N TRP A 739 -10.45 20.68 7.17
CA TRP A 739 -10.54 21.16 8.55
C TRP A 739 -9.38 20.66 9.44
N GLY A 740 -8.20 20.42 8.85
CA GLY A 740 -7.02 19.91 9.56
C GLY A 740 -6.19 20.97 10.28
N PRO A 741 -5.23 20.56 11.14
CA PRO A 741 -4.22 21.47 11.69
C PRO A 741 -3.45 22.17 10.56
N SER A 742 -2.92 23.38 10.81
CA SER A 742 -2.35 24.31 9.83
C SER A 742 -1.05 23.86 9.14
N SER A 743 -0.93 22.59 8.72
CA SER A 743 0.14 22.17 7.82
C SER A 743 -0.08 22.81 6.45
N LYS A 744 0.90 23.58 5.96
CA LYS A 744 0.90 24.16 4.61
C LYS A 744 1.24 23.05 3.60
N PRO A 745 0.28 22.46 2.87
CA PRO A 745 0.57 21.38 1.92
C PRO A 745 1.36 21.93 0.74
N ILE A 746 2.26 21.15 0.15
CA ILE A 746 2.97 21.59 -1.06
C ILE A 746 1.99 21.81 -2.23
N PRO A 747 2.30 22.71 -3.19
CA PRO A 747 1.45 22.96 -4.36
C PRO A 747 1.00 21.70 -5.11
N GLY A 748 1.87 20.68 -5.20
CA GLY A 748 1.55 19.37 -5.79
C GLY A 748 0.28 18.75 -5.20
N VAL A 749 0.14 18.74 -3.87
CA VAL A 749 -1.03 18.15 -3.20
C VAL A 749 -2.33 18.81 -3.66
N PHE A 750 -2.35 20.14 -3.79
CA PHE A 750 -3.55 20.85 -4.28
C PHE A 750 -3.92 20.42 -5.70
N ALA A 751 -2.95 20.33 -6.60
CA ALA A 751 -3.19 19.88 -7.97
C ALA A 751 -3.71 18.45 -8.05
N LEU A 752 -3.18 17.54 -7.23
CA LEU A 752 -3.63 16.16 -7.17
C LEU A 752 -5.10 16.05 -6.72
N HIS A 753 -5.48 16.76 -5.65
CA HIS A 753 -6.87 16.78 -5.19
C HIS A 753 -7.80 17.51 -6.17
N LEU A 754 -7.34 18.56 -6.84
CA LEU A 754 -8.09 19.22 -7.92
C LEU A 754 -8.33 18.27 -9.10
N LEU A 755 -7.34 17.50 -9.52
CA LEU A 755 -7.49 16.50 -10.58
C LEU A 755 -8.52 15.44 -10.17
N PHE A 756 -8.45 14.94 -8.94
CA PHE A 756 -9.41 13.98 -8.39
C PHE A 756 -10.85 14.51 -8.43
N HIS A 757 -11.09 15.69 -7.88
CA HIS A 757 -12.44 16.28 -7.86
C HIS A 757 -12.94 16.59 -9.28
N SER A 758 -12.03 16.99 -10.18
CA SER A 758 -12.38 17.21 -11.58
C SER A 758 -12.82 15.92 -12.27
N ALA A 759 -12.09 14.80 -12.07
CA ALA A 759 -12.44 13.50 -12.61
C ALA A 759 -13.77 12.98 -12.00
N ARG A 760 -13.98 13.16 -10.70
CA ARG A 760 -15.22 12.78 -10.01
C ARG A 760 -16.44 13.56 -10.52
N ILE A 761 -16.29 14.87 -10.74
CA ILE A 761 -17.35 15.68 -11.36
C ILE A 761 -17.59 15.19 -12.80
N ALA A 762 -16.54 15.03 -13.60
CA ALA A 762 -16.66 14.59 -14.99
C ALA A 762 -17.39 13.25 -15.11
N LEU A 763 -17.07 12.27 -14.27
CA LEU A 763 -17.75 10.97 -14.22
C LEU A 763 -19.25 11.10 -13.93
N ASN A 764 -19.62 11.88 -12.92
CA ASN A 764 -20.98 11.88 -12.36
C ASN A 764 -21.93 12.92 -12.97
N TYR A 765 -21.41 13.92 -13.67
CA TYR A 765 -22.17 15.11 -14.05
C TYR A 765 -23.38 14.81 -14.95
N ASP A 766 -23.20 14.03 -16.02
CA ASP A 766 -24.28 13.75 -16.96
C ASP A 766 -25.42 12.95 -16.31
N GLN A 767 -25.07 12.00 -15.43
CA GLN A 767 -26.04 11.26 -14.63
C GLN A 767 -26.74 12.16 -13.61
N ALA A 768 -26.04 13.13 -13.02
CA ALA A 768 -26.60 14.05 -12.01
C ALA A 768 -27.60 15.06 -12.58
N ILE A 769 -27.58 15.33 -13.90
CA ILE A 769 -28.50 16.25 -14.58
C ILE A 769 -29.70 15.53 -15.20
N ALA A 770 -29.63 14.21 -15.38
CA ALA A 770 -30.76 13.44 -15.87
C ALA A 770 -32.01 13.69 -15.02
N THR A 771 -33.11 14.14 -15.65
CA THR A 771 -34.33 14.65 -15.00
C THR A 771 -35.33 13.54 -14.64
N ARG A 772 -34.87 12.37 -14.15
CA ARG A 772 -35.75 11.21 -13.89
C ARG A 772 -35.98 10.91 -12.40
N GLY A 773 -35.35 11.64 -11.49
CA GLY A 773 -35.60 11.58 -10.04
C GLY A 773 -35.24 10.23 -9.41
N SER A 774 -34.29 9.48 -9.99
CA SER A 774 -33.87 8.19 -9.42
C SER A 774 -32.85 8.36 -8.29
N GLU A 775 -32.82 7.41 -7.35
CA GLU A 775 -31.87 7.41 -6.21
C GLU A 775 -30.40 7.47 -6.65
N SER A 776 -30.10 6.91 -7.83
CA SER A 776 -28.76 6.96 -8.44
C SER A 776 -28.37 8.36 -8.91
N GLU A 777 -29.33 9.15 -9.40
CA GLU A 777 -29.11 10.52 -9.86
C GLU A 777 -28.85 11.45 -8.68
N GLU A 778 -29.59 11.26 -7.58
CA GLU A 778 -29.40 12.03 -6.35
C GLU A 778 -27.99 11.80 -5.77
N ARG A 779 -27.48 10.57 -5.81
CA ARG A 779 -26.10 10.29 -5.38
C ARG A 779 -25.06 10.97 -6.28
N SER A 780 -25.22 10.89 -7.60
CA SER A 780 -24.33 11.56 -8.54
C SER A 780 -24.33 13.08 -8.33
N ARG A 781 -25.50 13.66 -8.03
CA ARG A 781 -25.64 15.08 -7.65
C ARG A 781 -24.85 15.42 -6.39
N VAL A 782 -24.94 14.60 -5.34
CA VAL A 782 -24.14 14.77 -4.11
C VAL A 782 -22.64 14.74 -4.41
N TYR A 783 -22.17 13.80 -5.22
CA TYR A 783 -20.76 13.73 -5.61
C TYR A 783 -20.29 14.98 -6.35
N CYS A 784 -21.10 15.51 -7.26
CA CYS A 784 -20.79 16.73 -7.99
C CYS A 784 -20.84 17.99 -7.10
N SER A 785 -21.83 18.11 -6.21
CA SER A 785 -21.99 19.28 -5.35
C SER A 785 -20.89 19.35 -4.29
N THR A 786 -20.62 18.25 -3.57
CA THR A 786 -19.54 18.23 -2.58
C THR A 786 -18.18 18.47 -3.22
N SER A 787 -17.93 17.88 -4.40
CA SER A 787 -16.67 18.13 -5.11
C SER A 787 -16.52 19.59 -5.54
N ALA A 788 -17.60 20.27 -5.93
CA ALA A 788 -17.55 21.69 -6.24
C ALA A 788 -17.17 22.53 -5.00
N THR A 789 -17.78 22.27 -3.85
CA THR A 789 -17.47 22.96 -2.60
C THR A 789 -16.05 22.67 -2.10
N ASP A 790 -15.55 21.44 -2.26
CA ASP A 790 -14.18 21.07 -1.91
C ASP A 790 -13.15 21.72 -2.85
N VAL A 791 -13.43 21.78 -4.16
CA VAL A 791 -12.61 22.55 -5.11
C VAL A 791 -12.55 24.03 -4.72
N THR A 792 -13.69 24.65 -4.39
CA THR A 792 -13.72 26.03 -3.89
C THR A 792 -12.84 26.21 -2.65
N SER A 793 -12.85 25.24 -1.74
CA SER A 793 -12.05 25.28 -0.52
C SER A 793 -10.56 25.14 -0.82
N LEU A 794 -10.17 24.21 -1.69
CA LEU A 794 -8.79 24.05 -2.17
C LEU A 794 -8.27 25.35 -2.82
N LEU A 795 -9.06 25.97 -3.68
CA LEU A 795 -8.71 27.23 -4.35
C LEU A 795 -8.56 28.39 -3.36
N ARG A 796 -9.44 28.49 -2.35
CA ARG A 796 -9.32 29.48 -1.27
C ARG A 796 -8.03 29.31 -0.49
N THR A 797 -7.75 28.08 -0.04
CA THR A 797 -6.54 27.80 0.73
C THR A 797 -5.28 28.07 -0.08
N TYR A 798 -5.24 27.65 -1.35
CA TYR A 798 -4.10 27.94 -2.23
C TYR A 798 -3.91 29.44 -2.47
N ARG A 799 -5.00 30.17 -2.70
CA ARG A 799 -4.98 31.63 -2.86
C ARG A 799 -4.38 32.33 -1.64
N THR A 800 -4.75 31.90 -0.43
CA THR A 800 -4.23 32.49 0.82
C THR A 800 -2.77 32.11 1.09
N GLN A 801 -2.36 30.88 0.74
CA GLN A 801 -1.01 30.38 1.03
C GLN A 801 0.05 30.80 0.00
N TYR A 802 -0.32 30.79 -1.28
CA TYR A 802 0.63 30.94 -2.39
C TYR A 802 0.21 32.03 -3.39
N GLY A 803 -1.08 32.33 -3.49
CA GLY A 803 -1.61 33.24 -4.51
C GLY A 803 -1.88 32.52 -5.83
N LEU A 804 -2.99 32.88 -6.49
CA LEU A 804 -3.43 32.21 -7.71
C LEU A 804 -2.55 32.50 -8.94
N GLN A 805 -1.70 33.53 -8.89
CA GLN A 805 -0.76 33.86 -9.97
C GLN A 805 0.26 32.75 -10.28
N HIS A 806 0.40 31.77 -9.38
CA HIS A 806 1.30 30.63 -9.52
C HIS A 806 0.57 29.31 -9.81
N ALA A 807 -0.75 29.34 -10.02
CA ALA A 807 -1.55 28.13 -10.17
C ALA A 807 -1.25 27.40 -11.49
N PRO A 808 -1.00 26.08 -11.49
CA PRO A 808 -0.83 25.28 -12.69
C PRO A 808 -2.16 25.12 -13.46
N LEU A 809 -2.08 24.66 -14.71
CA LEU A 809 -3.23 24.56 -15.62
C LEU A 809 -4.40 23.71 -15.06
N VAL A 810 -4.14 22.68 -14.26
CA VAL A 810 -5.19 21.83 -13.66
C VAL A 810 -6.16 22.62 -12.77
N PHE A 811 -5.74 23.77 -12.22
CA PHE A 811 -6.61 24.65 -11.42
C PHE A 811 -7.69 25.28 -12.29
N VAL A 812 -7.38 25.61 -13.55
CA VAL A 812 -8.38 26.09 -14.50
C VAL A 812 -9.42 25.00 -14.74
N TYR A 813 -8.98 23.77 -15.03
CA TYR A 813 -9.89 22.66 -15.26
C TYR A 813 -10.78 22.36 -14.05
N GLY A 814 -10.20 22.31 -12.84
CA GLY A 814 -10.95 22.09 -11.61
C GLY A 814 -11.97 23.19 -11.33
N ALA A 815 -11.59 24.46 -11.49
CA ALA A 815 -12.51 25.58 -11.34
C ALA A 815 -13.65 25.53 -12.37
N VAL A 816 -13.37 25.14 -13.61
CA VAL A 816 -14.39 24.98 -14.66
C VAL A 816 -15.37 23.85 -14.33
N GLN A 817 -14.88 22.67 -13.92
CA GLN A 817 -15.75 21.56 -13.52
C GLN A 817 -16.62 21.93 -12.31
N ALA A 818 -16.03 22.60 -11.32
CA ALA A 818 -16.75 23.08 -10.15
C ALA A 818 -17.80 24.15 -10.51
N CYS A 819 -17.49 25.12 -11.38
CA CYS A 819 -18.45 26.11 -11.89
C CYS A 819 -19.63 25.43 -12.57
N ARG A 820 -19.34 24.45 -13.44
CA ARG A 820 -20.35 23.69 -14.18
C ARG A 820 -21.29 22.97 -13.22
N SER A 821 -20.75 22.31 -12.20
CA SER A 821 -21.51 21.66 -11.13
C SER A 821 -22.34 22.66 -10.30
N ALA A 822 -21.71 23.71 -9.77
CA ALA A 822 -22.36 24.72 -8.93
C ALA A 822 -23.52 25.43 -9.65
N LYS A 823 -23.34 25.76 -10.94
CA LYS A 823 -24.39 26.35 -11.79
C LYS A 823 -25.58 25.40 -11.98
N SER A 824 -25.32 24.12 -12.26
CA SER A 824 -26.38 23.13 -12.50
C SER A 824 -27.17 22.76 -11.25
N PHE A 825 -26.56 22.86 -10.06
CA PHE A 825 -27.19 22.46 -8.79
C PHE A 825 -27.55 23.65 -7.87
N GLY A 826 -27.47 24.89 -8.36
CA GLY A 826 -27.95 26.07 -7.64
C GLY A 826 -27.10 26.51 -6.45
N ILE A 827 -25.80 26.22 -6.47
CA ILE A 827 -24.86 26.54 -5.38
C ILE A 827 -24.28 27.96 -5.59
N ALA A 828 -25.07 28.98 -5.23
CA ALA A 828 -24.84 30.37 -5.65
C ALA A 828 -23.52 30.99 -5.11
N GLU A 829 -23.18 30.75 -3.84
CA GLU A 829 -21.97 31.34 -3.22
C GLU A 829 -20.69 30.79 -3.84
N GLU A 830 -20.62 29.47 -4.01
CA GLU A 830 -19.51 28.79 -4.66
C GLU A 830 -19.39 29.21 -6.12
N LEU A 831 -20.50 29.29 -6.86
CA LEU A 831 -20.50 29.74 -8.25
C LEU A 831 -19.92 31.16 -8.39
N GLN A 832 -20.32 32.09 -7.51
CA GLN A 832 -19.79 33.45 -7.51
C GLN A 832 -18.29 33.47 -7.27
N TYR A 833 -17.81 32.72 -6.25
CA TYR A 833 -16.39 32.65 -5.93
C TYR A 833 -15.57 31.98 -7.05
N LEU A 834 -16.09 30.92 -7.66
CA LEU A 834 -15.41 30.19 -8.72
C LEU A 834 -15.32 31.04 -10.00
N ASN A 835 -16.37 31.80 -10.35
CA ASN A 835 -16.32 32.76 -11.46
C ASN A 835 -15.27 33.87 -11.21
N GLN A 836 -15.20 34.40 -9.99
CA GLN A 836 -14.15 35.35 -9.61
C GLN A 836 -12.76 34.71 -9.74
N THR A 837 -12.60 33.47 -9.27
CA THR A 837 -11.34 32.73 -9.33
C THR A 837 -10.89 32.47 -10.77
N LEU A 838 -11.81 32.07 -11.66
CA LEU A 838 -11.53 31.97 -13.09
C LEU A 838 -11.13 33.33 -13.68
N GLY A 839 -11.71 34.42 -13.19
CA GLY A 839 -11.37 35.78 -13.61
C GLY A 839 -9.92 36.12 -13.27
N GLU A 840 -9.49 35.79 -12.05
CA GLU A 840 -8.11 35.96 -11.61
C GLU A 840 -7.13 35.04 -12.37
N LEU A 841 -7.49 33.76 -12.57
CA LEU A 841 -6.72 32.80 -13.37
C LEU A 841 -6.61 33.23 -14.84
N SER A 842 -7.57 33.99 -15.36
CA SER A 842 -7.56 34.50 -16.75
C SER A 842 -6.43 35.50 -17.03
N SER A 843 -5.79 36.01 -15.98
CA SER A 843 -4.58 36.80 -16.11
C SER A 843 -3.42 35.93 -16.59
N ILE A 844 -3.30 34.68 -16.13
CA ILE A 844 -2.23 33.73 -16.47
C ILE A 844 -2.63 32.89 -17.67
N TRP A 845 -3.79 32.24 -17.55
CA TRP A 845 -4.26 31.21 -18.47
C TRP A 845 -5.37 31.79 -19.35
N GLY A 846 -5.05 32.01 -20.63
CA GLY A 846 -6.03 32.43 -21.65
C GLY A 846 -7.23 31.49 -21.76
N LEU A 847 -7.04 30.19 -21.49
CA LEU A 847 -8.11 29.20 -21.42
C LEU A 847 -9.21 29.59 -20.42
N SER A 848 -8.83 30.13 -19.25
CA SER A 848 -9.79 30.56 -18.22
C SER A 848 -10.67 31.71 -18.73
N ARG A 849 -10.09 32.63 -19.52
CA ARG A 849 -10.82 33.73 -20.16
C ARG A 849 -11.85 33.23 -21.17
N GLU A 850 -11.44 32.27 -22.00
CA GLU A 850 -12.31 31.69 -23.03
C GLU A 850 -13.46 30.91 -22.40
N VAL A 851 -13.20 30.15 -21.33
CA VAL A 851 -14.27 29.42 -20.64
C VAL A 851 -15.24 30.36 -19.93
N LEU A 852 -14.75 31.42 -19.26
CA LEU A 852 -15.63 32.42 -18.65
C LEU A 852 -16.61 33.02 -19.65
N ARG A 853 -16.14 33.42 -20.84
CA ARG A 853 -17.02 33.95 -21.90
C ARG A 853 -18.14 32.98 -22.29
N ARG A 854 -17.90 31.67 -22.20
CA ARG A 854 -18.87 30.63 -22.53
C ARG A 854 -19.83 30.30 -21.38
N LEU A 855 -19.41 30.54 -20.14
CA LEU A 855 -20.23 30.27 -18.96
C LEU A 855 -21.32 31.34 -18.74
N GLY A 856 -21.20 32.49 -19.39
CA GLY A 856 -22.10 33.64 -19.28
C GLY A 856 -21.58 34.62 -18.25
#